data_AF-A0A2E5LU81-F1
#
_entry.id   AF-A0A2E5LU81-F1
#
_cell.length_a   1.000
_cell.length_b   1.000
_cell.length_c   1.000
_cell.angle_alpha   90.00
_cell.angle_beta   90.00
_cell.angle_gamma   90.00
#
_symmetry.space_group_name_H-M   'P 1'
#
loop_
_entity.id
_entity.type
_entity.pdbx_description
1 polymer ?
#
loop_
_entity_poly.entity_id
_entity_poly.type
_entity_poly.pdbx_seq_one_letter_code
_entity_poly.pdbx_strand_id
1 'polypeptide(L)'
;MGNSYNDIISRLEKFSVAYHKNIIFRGLISFISILVILFIVICFIEYFSFLNPIYRKILFWTYLLFISSLFIKLVFIPILNFIKKINSNEEKKRVAKLIGQHFPEIEDKLNNILELKNMDSQSKNLIEASIEKKYLGIKKFSFQNAIDWKKTIKYLKISSLPLLLLLIIFFSGNTRVISQASNRIINYNTTFTPPPPFTFEILNKKLEVLEKTDFELSVKLSGNKKPDKLFININNDITQMEIKGDDLYSYLFKNVTNNILFELFFDETRSKTLELVLLPAPTLNEMKIIVRAPKHTGLKKQEFKNSGVIKAPEGSLIRWELKNDDTDSVLFNINNFNFILKPNENGYCFLEKKINKSTIYSISSSNKFSSFKDTLQYNIDIIKDGFPLISVEEFSDSINLDNKLISGVIQDDYGFSKLFFTANINNPELDTIIRERIKINTNSKNQTFFKILNIKDYPLEAGGEMEYFFTIYDNDKINNYKKTRSKNFIFNKPSKKEVIENLDNENIKIEEELEAQLNAMKDLKKEIEEIEKNLIEKKDLEWKEKEKVKNLLKKYQKLEETLNEVNKKINNNQKERNQIQKISEQLLQKQQKLEELFKKIMPEEMKKLFKELANSIENFDKKELQEKIEKLKISNDDIEKEIDRNLELLKQFEFDQKLEETIDDLKKLKEKEEKLSNLSTKKENELNKLEEKQKSNLEDFEKLKEKLKNLNKLKNELPKSNPLNTEKIEEEIQNSMENSLKQLEKNKRKQASKSQQLSTKKLSELEEKLNEQKQKESMEQQTENIETLRQILENLIYFSVEEENLMLTMGSLDSDDPRYIQFMYKQGELRNDASIIEDSLFALSKRIPEISPTINREINVIQEKTNEAIDHFRERETFKGTSKQQYIMTAANNLAVLLGDILEQIQKELSSDMPSSQECQKPGKGKPKPGDLKRMQQELKDEMEKMKNGEKNSPSQESISKELVEMLAKQEKIRMALQEIEGDLDNKNELKSLKEAIENMEKNEQDIVNRNITIETLQRQREIENKLLELEGALREQGKKEEREGFESEDYLNIEDEIKLKYELIKSNQKELLKTSPPSLTNYFQEKVDNYFNKLIKEDL
;
A
#
# COMPACT_ATOMS: atom_id res chain seq x y z
N MET A 1 81.03 -68.67 -106.50
CA MET A 1 81.57 -67.30 -106.48
C MET A 1 80.88 -66.48 -105.40
N GLY A 2 81.65 -65.75 -104.59
CA GLY A 2 81.10 -64.75 -103.65
C GLY A 2 80.82 -65.17 -102.19
N ASN A 3 81.02 -66.44 -101.79
CA ASN A 3 80.81 -66.90 -100.40
C ASN A 3 81.63 -66.09 -99.37
N SER A 4 82.85 -65.68 -99.71
CA SER A 4 83.74 -64.94 -98.80
C SER A 4 83.22 -63.53 -98.46
N TYR A 5 82.59 -62.84 -99.42
CA TYR A 5 82.00 -61.50 -99.18
C TYR A 5 80.67 -61.60 -98.42
N ASN A 6 79.83 -62.57 -98.79
CA ASN A 6 78.58 -62.82 -98.07
C ASN A 6 78.86 -63.29 -96.62
N ASP A 7 79.96 -64.02 -96.37
CA ASP A 7 80.43 -64.33 -95.02
C ASP A 7 80.84 -63.06 -94.25
N ILE A 8 81.53 -62.10 -94.88
CA ILE A 8 81.86 -60.82 -94.24
C ILE A 8 80.59 -60.02 -93.89
N ILE A 9 79.63 -59.88 -94.80
CA ILE A 9 78.37 -59.16 -94.51
C ILE A 9 77.56 -59.87 -93.41
N SER A 10 77.43 -61.20 -93.49
CA SER A 10 76.82 -62.01 -92.42
C SER A 10 77.50 -61.78 -91.07
N ARG A 11 78.83 -61.66 -91.04
CA ARG A 11 79.58 -61.35 -89.81
C ARG A 11 79.36 -59.91 -89.32
N LEU A 12 79.17 -58.93 -90.20
CA LEU A 12 78.85 -57.54 -89.84
C LEU A 12 77.42 -57.41 -89.31
N GLU A 13 76.44 -58.08 -89.92
CA GLU A 13 75.05 -58.12 -89.43
C GLU A 13 74.96 -58.82 -88.06
N LYS A 14 75.67 -59.95 -87.89
CA LYS A 14 75.78 -60.62 -86.57
C LYS A 14 76.38 -59.72 -85.50
N PHE A 15 77.27 -58.80 -85.86
CA PHE A 15 77.85 -57.84 -84.92
C PHE A 15 76.86 -56.72 -84.53
N SER A 16 76.17 -56.11 -85.50
CA SER A 16 75.12 -55.09 -85.23
C SER A 16 74.10 -55.61 -84.22
N VAL A 17 73.57 -56.83 -84.47
CA VAL A 17 72.63 -57.50 -83.58
C VAL A 17 73.21 -57.64 -82.17
N ALA A 18 74.47 -58.07 -82.06
CA ALA A 18 75.11 -58.29 -80.76
C ALA A 18 75.40 -56.98 -80.00
N TYR A 19 75.67 -55.87 -80.68
CA TYR A 19 75.93 -54.58 -80.04
C TYR A 19 74.68 -53.98 -79.40
N HIS A 20 73.56 -53.95 -80.10
CA HIS A 20 72.32 -53.42 -79.55
C HIS A 20 71.75 -54.30 -78.43
N LYS A 21 71.93 -55.62 -78.53
CA LYS A 21 71.67 -56.54 -77.40
C LYS A 21 72.46 -56.14 -76.16
N ASN A 22 73.72 -55.74 -76.29
CA ASN A 22 74.54 -55.34 -75.15
C ASN A 22 74.02 -54.06 -74.46
N ILE A 23 73.55 -53.07 -75.22
CA ILE A 23 72.99 -51.81 -74.64
C ILE A 23 71.68 -52.08 -73.89
N ILE A 24 70.78 -52.86 -74.49
CA ILE A 24 69.51 -53.25 -73.87
C ILE A 24 69.79 -54.04 -72.59
N PHE A 25 70.72 -54.99 -72.64
CA PHE A 25 71.07 -55.81 -71.50
C PHE A 25 71.64 -54.99 -70.33
N ARG A 26 72.48 -53.99 -70.62
CA ARG A 26 73.00 -53.08 -69.60
C ARG A 26 71.90 -52.23 -68.95
N GLY A 27 70.98 -51.69 -69.75
CA GLY A 27 69.84 -50.92 -69.23
C GLY A 27 68.92 -51.76 -68.33
N LEU A 28 68.69 -53.01 -68.71
CA LEU A 28 67.83 -53.94 -67.99
C LEU A 28 68.44 -54.36 -66.64
N ILE A 29 69.75 -54.62 -66.59
CA ILE A 29 70.46 -54.96 -65.34
C ILE A 29 70.39 -53.81 -64.33
N SER A 30 70.63 -52.57 -64.77
CA SER A 30 70.59 -51.41 -63.88
C SER A 30 69.18 -51.14 -63.34
N PHE A 31 68.14 -51.39 -64.14
CA PHE A 31 66.75 -51.27 -63.71
C PHE A 31 66.40 -52.28 -62.59
N ILE A 32 66.77 -53.56 -62.77
CA ILE A 32 66.52 -54.61 -61.76
C ILE A 32 67.22 -54.30 -60.44
N SER A 33 68.47 -53.81 -60.48
CA SER A 33 69.22 -53.43 -59.26
C SER A 33 68.44 -52.43 -58.41
N ILE A 34 67.98 -51.35 -59.04
CA ILE A 34 67.32 -50.23 -58.36
C ILE A 34 65.96 -50.68 -57.82
N LEU A 35 65.23 -51.50 -58.59
CA LEU A 35 63.93 -52.04 -58.19
C LEU A 35 64.02 -52.87 -56.89
N VAL A 36 65.03 -53.75 -56.79
CA VAL A 36 65.20 -54.65 -55.64
C VAL A 36 65.65 -53.89 -54.38
N ILE A 37 66.62 -52.97 -54.50
CA ILE A 37 67.08 -52.17 -53.35
C ILE A 37 65.92 -51.40 -52.75
N LEU A 38 65.16 -50.71 -53.60
CA LEU A 38 64.10 -49.81 -53.17
C LEU A 38 62.92 -50.61 -52.58
N PHE A 39 62.67 -51.84 -53.05
CA PHE A 39 61.71 -52.77 -52.45
C PHE A 39 62.11 -53.20 -51.02
N ILE A 40 63.37 -53.62 -50.82
CA ILE A 40 63.85 -54.10 -49.51
C ILE A 40 63.71 -52.99 -48.45
N VAL A 41 64.09 -51.75 -48.80
CA VAL A 41 64.01 -50.61 -47.87
C VAL A 41 62.56 -50.35 -47.44
N ILE A 42 61.61 -50.37 -48.37
CA ILE A 42 60.19 -50.15 -48.04
C ILE A 42 59.63 -51.28 -47.15
N CYS A 43 59.94 -52.55 -47.45
CA CYS A 43 59.52 -53.67 -46.59
C CYS A 43 60.08 -53.58 -45.17
N PHE A 44 61.34 -53.12 -45.02
CA PHE A 44 61.96 -53.01 -43.72
C PHE A 44 61.33 -51.91 -42.87
N ILE A 45 61.01 -50.76 -43.49
CA ILE A 45 60.26 -49.67 -42.83
C ILE A 45 58.89 -50.18 -42.37
N GLU A 46 58.19 -50.93 -43.21
CA GLU A 46 56.85 -51.43 -42.86
C GLU A 46 56.88 -52.46 -41.73
N TYR A 47 57.85 -53.38 -41.71
CA TYR A 47 57.90 -54.45 -40.72
C TYR A 47 58.04 -53.92 -39.29
N PHE A 48 58.84 -52.87 -39.08
CA PHE A 48 59.05 -52.29 -37.75
C PHE A 48 58.02 -51.22 -37.39
N SER A 49 57.58 -50.42 -38.36
CA SER A 49 56.72 -49.27 -38.06
C SER A 49 55.22 -49.57 -38.14
N PHE A 50 54.80 -50.75 -38.64
CA PHE A 50 53.39 -51.14 -38.79
C PHE A 50 52.52 -49.97 -39.30
N LEU A 51 52.91 -49.38 -40.43
CA LEU A 51 52.41 -48.07 -40.83
C LEU A 51 50.89 -48.07 -41.02
N ASN A 52 50.28 -46.92 -40.75
CA ASN A 52 48.85 -46.73 -40.95
C ASN A 52 48.51 -46.85 -42.46
N PRO A 53 47.38 -47.48 -42.85
CA PRO A 53 46.91 -47.64 -44.22
C PRO A 53 47.17 -46.47 -45.19
N ILE A 54 47.00 -45.22 -44.74
CA ILE A 54 47.21 -44.02 -45.58
C ILE A 54 48.66 -43.90 -46.04
N TYR A 55 49.63 -44.08 -45.13
CA TYR A 55 51.05 -43.97 -45.45
C TYR A 55 51.52 -45.13 -46.33
N ARG A 56 50.98 -46.34 -46.12
CA ARG A 56 51.24 -47.48 -47.02
C ARG A 56 50.76 -47.20 -48.44
N LYS A 57 49.57 -46.62 -48.60
CA LYS A 57 49.02 -46.27 -49.91
C LYS A 57 49.89 -45.25 -50.64
N ILE A 58 50.37 -44.21 -49.95
CA ILE A 58 51.27 -43.21 -50.55
C ILE A 58 52.60 -43.86 -50.97
N LEU A 59 53.21 -44.67 -50.09
CA LEU A 59 54.46 -45.38 -50.39
C LEU A 59 54.32 -46.32 -51.59
N PHE A 60 53.22 -47.06 -51.70
CA PHE A 60 52.99 -47.99 -52.81
C PHE A 60 52.86 -47.26 -54.16
N TRP A 61 52.04 -46.21 -54.25
CA TRP A 61 51.83 -45.50 -55.52
C TRP A 61 53.04 -44.68 -55.96
N THR A 62 53.78 -44.08 -55.01
CA THR A 62 55.03 -43.37 -55.32
C THR A 62 56.11 -44.33 -55.83
N TYR A 63 56.23 -45.51 -55.22
CA TYR A 63 57.10 -46.59 -55.69
C TYR A 63 56.77 -47.02 -57.13
N LEU A 64 55.49 -47.27 -57.41
CA LEU A 64 55.03 -47.73 -58.72
C LEU A 64 55.30 -46.71 -59.83
N LEU A 65 54.98 -45.43 -59.59
CA LEU A 65 55.21 -44.35 -60.55
C LEU A 65 56.70 -44.15 -60.86
N PHE A 66 57.55 -44.17 -59.83
CA PHE A 66 59.00 -43.99 -59.99
C PHE A 66 59.63 -45.12 -60.83
N ILE A 67 59.23 -46.37 -60.57
CA ILE A 67 59.73 -47.53 -61.31
C ILE A 67 59.25 -47.51 -62.76
N SER A 68 57.98 -47.18 -63.01
CA SER A 68 57.44 -47.12 -64.38
C SER A 68 58.20 -46.11 -65.24
N SER A 69 58.50 -44.91 -64.70
CA SER A 69 59.30 -43.90 -65.39
C SER A 69 60.72 -44.39 -65.74
N LEU A 70 61.40 -45.06 -64.79
CA LEU A 70 62.72 -45.64 -65.01
C LEU A 70 62.72 -46.72 -66.09
N PHE A 71 61.70 -47.58 -66.11
CA PHE A 71 61.57 -48.65 -67.10
C PHE A 71 61.44 -48.12 -68.54
N ILE A 72 60.61 -47.10 -68.73
CA ILE A 72 60.40 -46.47 -70.05
C ILE A 72 61.74 -45.91 -70.59
N LYS A 73 62.48 -45.19 -69.74
CA LYS A 73 63.73 -44.52 -70.16
C LYS A 73 64.87 -45.50 -70.41
N LEU A 74 65.05 -46.51 -69.55
CA LEU A 74 66.23 -47.39 -69.58
C LEU A 74 66.05 -48.66 -70.40
N VAL A 75 64.82 -49.15 -70.58
CA VAL A 75 64.56 -50.44 -71.25
C VAL A 75 63.71 -50.27 -72.50
N PHE A 76 62.60 -49.53 -72.42
CA PHE A 76 61.64 -49.45 -73.54
C PHE A 76 62.17 -48.68 -74.76
N ILE A 77 62.75 -47.48 -74.56
CA ILE A 77 63.31 -46.66 -75.66
C ILE A 77 64.45 -47.39 -76.43
N PRO A 78 65.45 -48.04 -75.76
CA PRO A 78 66.50 -48.78 -76.46
C PRO A 78 66.00 -49.97 -77.29
N ILE A 79 64.97 -50.68 -76.82
CA ILE A 79 64.38 -51.81 -77.56
C ILE A 79 63.68 -51.30 -78.83
N LEU A 80 62.96 -50.19 -78.75
CA LEU A 80 62.28 -49.59 -79.92
C LEU A 80 63.29 -49.19 -81.01
N ASN A 81 64.46 -48.69 -80.61
CA ASN A 81 65.54 -48.32 -81.53
C ASN A 81 66.21 -49.53 -82.20
N PHE A 82 66.29 -50.68 -81.52
CA PHE A 82 66.83 -51.92 -82.07
C PHE A 82 65.95 -52.48 -83.21
N ILE A 83 64.62 -52.43 -83.06
CA ILE A 83 63.70 -53.02 -84.03
C ILE A 83 63.66 -52.23 -85.36
N LYS A 84 63.87 -50.90 -85.33
CA LYS A 84 63.73 -50.04 -86.53
C LYS A 84 64.93 -49.99 -87.49
N LYS A 85 66.17 -50.33 -87.09
CA LYS A 85 67.39 -49.94 -87.85
C LYS A 85 68.29 -51.05 -88.41
N ILE A 86 68.05 -52.30 -88.00
CA ILE A 86 69.01 -53.42 -88.09
C ILE A 86 69.51 -53.82 -89.50
N ASN A 87 68.81 -53.43 -90.58
CA ASN A 87 69.16 -53.80 -91.97
C ASN A 87 69.68 -52.63 -92.85
N SER A 88 69.94 -51.45 -92.29
CA SER A 88 70.37 -50.28 -93.09
C SER A 88 71.86 -50.31 -93.49
N ASN A 89 72.18 -49.84 -94.70
CA ASN A 89 73.57 -49.73 -95.18
C ASN A 89 74.41 -48.73 -94.35
N GLU A 90 73.79 -47.75 -93.72
CA GLU A 90 74.47 -46.84 -92.78
C GLU A 90 74.94 -47.56 -91.52
N GLU A 91 74.13 -48.48 -90.99
CA GLU A 91 74.52 -49.28 -89.82
C GLU A 91 75.68 -50.22 -90.15
N LYS A 92 75.73 -50.78 -91.37
CA LYS A 92 76.88 -51.58 -91.84
C LYS A 92 78.17 -50.78 -91.90
N LYS A 93 78.14 -49.53 -92.39
CA LYS A 93 79.31 -48.62 -92.37
C LYS A 93 79.69 -48.20 -90.95
N ARG A 94 78.72 -47.88 -90.09
CA ARG A 94 78.98 -47.50 -88.69
C ARG A 94 79.60 -48.66 -87.90
N VAL A 95 79.11 -49.88 -88.13
CA VAL A 95 79.65 -51.12 -87.55
C VAL A 95 81.05 -51.42 -88.07
N ALA A 96 81.30 -51.29 -89.37
CA ALA A 96 82.64 -51.47 -89.93
C ALA A 96 83.66 -50.50 -89.31
N LYS A 97 83.27 -49.23 -89.12
CA LYS A 97 84.11 -48.21 -88.46
C LYS A 97 84.35 -48.50 -86.97
N LEU A 98 83.32 -48.94 -86.25
CA LEU A 98 83.43 -49.37 -84.85
C LEU A 98 84.35 -50.60 -84.68
N ILE A 99 84.34 -51.52 -85.64
CA ILE A 99 85.23 -52.68 -85.65
C ILE A 99 86.67 -52.24 -86.01
N GLY A 100 86.83 -51.32 -86.97
CA GLY A 100 88.13 -50.78 -87.38
C GLY A 100 88.89 -50.11 -86.24
N GLN A 101 88.22 -49.31 -85.42
CA GLN A 101 88.81 -48.68 -84.24
C GLN A 101 89.37 -49.68 -83.20
N HIS A 102 88.86 -50.92 -83.17
CA HIS A 102 89.30 -51.94 -82.22
C HIS A 102 90.43 -52.82 -82.77
N PHE A 103 90.52 -52.99 -84.09
CA PHE A 103 91.58 -53.74 -84.77
C PHE A 103 92.23 -52.88 -85.87
N PRO A 104 93.18 -52.01 -85.50
CA PRO A 104 93.79 -51.04 -86.43
C PRO A 104 94.51 -51.72 -87.61
N GLU A 105 95.04 -52.92 -87.40
CA GLU A 105 95.73 -53.70 -88.44
C GLU A 105 94.81 -54.18 -89.60
N ILE A 106 93.48 -54.08 -89.41
CA ILE A 106 92.44 -54.58 -90.33
C ILE A 106 91.52 -53.46 -90.84
N GLU A 107 91.60 -52.25 -90.26
CA GLU A 107 90.71 -51.11 -90.55
C GLU A 107 90.63 -50.79 -92.05
N ASP A 108 91.77 -50.44 -92.65
CA ASP A 108 91.85 -50.10 -94.06
C ASP A 108 91.51 -51.29 -94.96
N LYS A 109 91.74 -52.53 -94.51
CA LYS A 109 91.51 -53.74 -95.31
C LYS A 109 90.03 -54.10 -95.37
N LEU A 110 89.26 -53.88 -94.30
CA LEU A 110 87.81 -54.11 -94.26
C LEU A 110 87.06 -53.11 -95.14
N ASN A 111 87.46 -51.85 -95.07
CA ASN A 111 86.86 -50.81 -95.90
C ASN A 111 87.20 -51.02 -97.38
N ASN A 112 88.46 -51.33 -97.70
CA ASN A 112 88.88 -51.65 -99.06
C ASN A 112 88.10 -52.83 -99.68
N ILE A 113 87.73 -53.85 -98.92
CA ILE A 113 86.96 -54.99 -99.45
C ILE A 113 85.50 -54.63 -99.74
N LEU A 114 84.88 -53.80 -98.89
CA LEU A 114 83.52 -53.32 -99.13
C LEU A 114 83.45 -52.43 -100.38
N GLU A 115 84.55 -51.77 -100.72
CA GLU A 115 84.69 -50.92 -101.91
C GLU A 115 85.08 -51.73 -103.18
N LEU A 116 85.99 -52.72 -103.08
CA LEU A 116 86.50 -53.50 -104.22
C LEU A 116 85.47 -54.39 -104.93
N LYS A 117 84.43 -54.90 -104.26
CA LYS A 117 83.36 -55.68 -104.93
C LYS A 117 82.55 -54.82 -105.90
N ASN A 118 82.60 -53.49 -105.76
CA ASN A 118 81.88 -52.57 -106.63
C ASN A 118 82.64 -52.26 -107.93
N MET A 119 83.77 -52.94 -108.22
CA MET A 119 84.53 -52.77 -109.48
C MET A 119 84.49 -54.06 -110.33
N ASP A 120 84.00 -53.91 -111.56
CA ASP A 120 83.64 -54.99 -112.50
C ASP A 120 84.72 -55.06 -113.60
N SER A 121 85.47 -56.17 -113.76
CA SER A 121 86.30 -56.38 -114.97
C SER A 121 86.86 -57.80 -115.12
N GLN A 122 87.10 -58.13 -116.39
CA GLN A 122 87.21 -59.44 -117.08
C GLN A 122 88.22 -60.46 -116.53
N SER A 123 88.87 -60.19 -115.42
CA SER A 123 89.70 -61.14 -114.68
C SER A 123 89.07 -61.43 -113.31
N LYS A 124 87.84 -61.99 -113.32
CA LYS A 124 87.04 -62.41 -112.15
C LYS A 124 87.82 -63.31 -111.19
N ASN A 125 88.67 -64.16 -111.75
CA ASN A 125 89.53 -65.05 -110.97
C ASN A 125 90.62 -64.27 -110.21
N LEU A 126 91.07 -63.09 -110.69
CA LEU A 126 92.07 -62.26 -110.00
C LEU A 126 91.46 -61.42 -108.88
N ILE A 127 90.25 -60.87 -109.06
CA ILE A 127 89.51 -60.17 -108.00
C ILE A 127 89.06 -61.17 -106.93
N GLU A 128 88.57 -62.37 -107.31
CA GLU A 128 88.27 -63.42 -106.34
C GLU A 128 89.53 -63.89 -105.59
N ALA A 129 90.66 -64.10 -106.27
CA ALA A 129 91.90 -64.48 -105.60
C ALA A 129 92.45 -63.38 -104.68
N SER A 130 92.27 -62.10 -105.01
CA SER A 130 92.73 -60.96 -104.18
C SER A 130 91.77 -60.63 -103.04
N ILE A 131 90.45 -60.78 -103.22
CA ILE A 131 89.47 -60.82 -102.13
C ILE A 131 89.73 -62.04 -101.25
N GLU A 132 90.07 -63.21 -101.79
CA GLU A 132 90.35 -64.43 -101.04
C GLU A 132 91.67 -64.34 -100.26
N LYS A 133 92.73 -63.75 -100.84
CA LYS A 133 94.00 -63.48 -100.15
C LYS A 133 93.84 -62.45 -99.03
N LYS A 134 93.12 -61.34 -99.27
CA LYS A 134 92.81 -60.35 -98.23
C LYS A 134 91.83 -60.92 -97.19
N TYR A 135 90.85 -61.73 -97.62
CA TYR A 135 89.96 -62.49 -96.75
C TYR A 135 90.73 -63.48 -95.89
N LEU A 136 91.76 -64.19 -96.37
CA LEU A 136 92.57 -65.07 -95.53
C LEU A 136 93.28 -64.31 -94.40
N GLY A 137 93.67 -63.06 -94.66
CA GLY A 137 94.18 -62.14 -93.63
C GLY A 137 93.12 -61.72 -92.62
N ILE A 138 91.89 -61.45 -93.06
CA ILE A 138 90.77 -61.01 -92.21
C ILE A 138 90.07 -62.19 -91.51
N LYS A 139 90.07 -63.38 -92.11
CA LYS A 139 89.39 -64.61 -91.63
C LYS A 139 89.92 -65.04 -90.27
N LYS A 140 91.18 -64.72 -89.97
CA LYS A 140 91.82 -64.98 -88.66
C LYS A 140 91.25 -64.11 -87.54
N PHE A 141 90.55 -63.01 -87.87
CA PHE A 141 90.00 -62.10 -86.90
C PHE A 141 88.48 -62.20 -86.83
N SER A 142 87.98 -62.32 -85.61
CA SER A 142 86.55 -62.41 -85.32
C SER A 142 86.00 -61.03 -84.98
N PHE A 143 85.04 -60.53 -85.76
CA PHE A 143 84.42 -59.22 -85.53
C PHE A 143 83.69 -59.14 -84.18
N GLN A 144 83.23 -60.28 -83.66
CA GLN A 144 82.57 -60.35 -82.35
C GLN A 144 83.45 -59.84 -81.20
N ASN A 145 84.78 -59.91 -81.35
CA ASN A 145 85.71 -59.46 -80.31
C ASN A 145 85.70 -57.95 -80.09
N ALA A 146 85.17 -57.16 -81.03
CA ALA A 146 85.04 -55.71 -80.85
C ALA A 146 83.83 -55.29 -79.97
N ILE A 147 83.00 -56.24 -79.50
CA ILE A 147 81.97 -55.96 -78.47
C ILE A 147 82.49 -56.36 -77.11
N ASP A 148 82.75 -55.36 -76.29
CA ASP A 148 83.40 -55.50 -75.00
C ASP A 148 82.40 -55.92 -73.90
N TRP A 149 81.84 -57.13 -74.01
CA TRP A 149 80.89 -57.71 -73.05
C TRP A 149 81.44 -57.75 -71.61
N LYS A 150 82.77 -57.79 -71.44
CA LYS A 150 83.43 -57.76 -70.13
C LYS A 150 83.14 -56.49 -69.34
N LYS A 151 83.00 -55.33 -69.99
CA LYS A 151 82.64 -54.08 -69.30
C LYS A 151 81.17 -54.09 -68.85
N THR A 152 80.28 -54.74 -69.59
CA THR A 152 78.88 -54.92 -69.20
C THR A 152 78.71 -55.93 -68.06
N ILE A 153 79.51 -57.01 -68.05
CA ILE A 153 79.53 -57.99 -66.96
C ILE A 153 79.94 -57.35 -65.62
N LYS A 154 80.75 -56.29 -65.61
CA LYS A 154 81.05 -55.54 -64.36
C LYS A 154 79.79 -54.93 -63.72
N TYR A 155 78.83 -54.45 -64.52
CA TYR A 155 77.54 -53.96 -64.00
C TYR A 155 76.69 -55.08 -63.40
N LEU A 156 76.82 -56.30 -63.93
CA LEU A 156 76.13 -57.48 -63.42
C LEU A 156 76.61 -57.84 -62.00
N LYS A 157 77.90 -57.67 -61.69
CA LYS A 157 78.45 -57.86 -60.33
C LYS A 157 77.94 -56.83 -59.32
N ILE A 158 77.79 -55.56 -59.71
CA ILE A 158 77.23 -54.54 -58.81
C ILE A 158 75.73 -54.79 -58.59
N SER A 159 75.03 -55.24 -59.63
CA SER A 159 73.61 -55.59 -59.60
C SER A 159 73.27 -56.83 -58.78
N SER A 160 74.22 -57.71 -58.47
CA SER A 160 73.96 -58.91 -57.67
C SER A 160 73.95 -58.67 -56.17
N LEU A 161 74.51 -57.55 -55.68
CA LEU A 161 74.60 -57.25 -54.25
C LEU A 161 73.21 -57.12 -53.56
N PRO A 162 72.21 -56.43 -54.13
CA PRO A 162 70.87 -56.34 -53.54
C PRO A 162 70.14 -57.68 -53.51
N LEU A 163 70.37 -58.50 -54.54
CA LEU A 163 69.75 -59.82 -54.67
C LEU A 163 70.29 -60.79 -53.60
N LEU A 164 71.58 -60.70 -53.31
CA LEU A 164 72.26 -61.50 -52.29
C LEU A 164 71.76 -61.14 -50.87
N LEU A 165 71.50 -59.85 -50.62
CA LEU A 165 70.90 -59.39 -49.36
C LEU A 165 69.49 -59.97 -49.14
N LEU A 166 68.69 -60.06 -50.20
CA LEU A 166 67.35 -60.66 -50.17
C LEU A 166 67.43 -62.18 -49.85
N LEU A 167 68.41 -62.88 -50.44
CA LEU A 167 68.67 -64.31 -50.16
C LEU A 167 69.09 -64.57 -48.71
N ILE A 168 69.94 -63.71 -48.11
CA ILE A 168 70.35 -63.85 -46.71
C ILE A 168 69.14 -63.74 -45.77
N ILE A 169 68.25 -62.77 -46.00
CA ILE A 169 67.04 -62.61 -45.19
C ILE A 169 66.13 -63.83 -45.32
N PHE A 170 66.08 -64.46 -46.49
CA PHE A 170 65.30 -65.68 -46.71
C PHE A 170 65.86 -66.88 -45.92
N PHE A 171 67.17 -67.08 -45.92
CA PHE A 171 67.82 -68.21 -45.22
C PHE A 171 67.96 -68.03 -43.71
N SER A 172 67.98 -66.80 -43.19
CA SER A 172 68.07 -66.55 -41.73
C SER A 172 66.82 -67.00 -40.95
N GLY A 173 65.79 -67.53 -41.61
CA GLY A 173 64.52 -67.91 -40.99
C GLY A 173 63.60 -66.72 -40.71
N ASN A 174 64.08 -65.48 -40.91
CA ASN A 174 63.29 -64.24 -40.79
C ASN A 174 62.52 -63.92 -42.08
N THR A 175 62.03 -64.95 -42.77
CA THR A 175 61.21 -64.81 -43.99
C THR A 175 59.94 -63.99 -43.74
N ARG A 176 59.45 -63.98 -42.49
CA ARG A 176 58.30 -63.18 -42.05
C ARG A 176 58.51 -61.68 -42.24
N VAL A 177 59.74 -61.18 -42.13
CA VAL A 177 60.04 -59.74 -42.29
C VAL A 177 59.65 -59.26 -43.67
N ILE A 178 60.03 -60.01 -44.71
CA ILE A 178 59.69 -59.67 -46.09
C ILE A 178 58.28 -60.14 -46.43
N SER A 179 57.87 -61.36 -46.04
CA SER A 179 56.58 -61.91 -46.48
C SER A 179 55.38 -61.22 -45.80
N GLN A 180 55.45 -60.94 -44.50
CA GLN A 180 54.36 -60.26 -43.80
C GLN A 180 54.35 -58.77 -44.12
N ALA A 181 55.52 -58.11 -44.26
CA ALA A 181 55.57 -56.70 -44.66
C ALA A 181 55.11 -56.51 -46.11
N SER A 182 55.52 -57.35 -47.05
CA SER A 182 55.04 -57.27 -48.44
C SER A 182 53.54 -57.55 -48.55
N ASN A 183 53.01 -58.54 -47.81
CA ASN A 183 51.57 -58.79 -47.77
C ASN A 183 50.79 -57.59 -47.21
N ARG A 184 51.36 -56.88 -46.22
CA ARG A 184 50.79 -55.66 -45.64
C ARG A 184 50.86 -54.45 -46.57
N ILE A 185 51.93 -54.31 -47.36
CA ILE A 185 52.07 -53.23 -48.34
C ILE A 185 51.13 -53.45 -49.53
N ILE A 186 50.98 -54.70 -49.99
CA ILE A 186 50.06 -55.02 -51.09
C ILE A 186 48.62 -54.87 -50.63
N ASN A 187 48.28 -55.41 -49.47
CA ASN A 187 46.98 -55.23 -48.84
C ASN A 187 46.99 -53.97 -47.95
N TYR A 188 47.36 -52.83 -48.54
CA TYR A 188 47.50 -51.57 -47.81
C TYR A 188 46.20 -51.11 -47.12
N ASN A 189 45.04 -51.66 -47.48
CA ASN A 189 43.74 -51.32 -46.88
C ASN A 189 43.32 -52.21 -45.69
N THR A 190 44.10 -53.22 -45.28
CA THR A 190 43.74 -54.14 -44.17
C THR A 190 44.63 -53.95 -42.92
N THR A 191 44.02 -54.02 -41.73
CA THR A 191 44.70 -53.92 -40.42
C THR A 191 45.27 -55.27 -39.96
N PHE A 192 46.47 -55.32 -39.38
CA PHE A 192 47.14 -56.57 -38.94
C PHE A 192 47.73 -56.45 -37.52
N THR A 193 47.52 -57.45 -36.63
CA THR A 193 47.99 -57.55 -35.22
C THR A 193 48.66 -58.93 -34.90
N PRO A 194 49.50 -59.11 -33.83
CA PRO A 194 50.26 -60.35 -33.50
C PRO A 194 49.50 -61.47 -32.67
N PRO A 195 50.02 -62.73 -32.49
CA PRO A 195 49.32 -63.88 -31.81
C PRO A 195 49.69 -64.22 -30.32
N PRO A 196 48.82 -64.91 -29.50
CA PRO A 196 48.77 -64.80 -28.00
C PRO A 196 49.25 -66.02 -27.10
N PRO A 197 49.47 -65.84 -25.77
CA PRO A 197 50.18 -66.80 -24.85
C PRO A 197 49.49 -67.83 -23.86
N PHE A 198 48.15 -67.95 -23.60
CA PHE A 198 47.52 -68.93 -22.61
C PHE A 198 46.00 -69.29 -22.86
N THR A 199 45.32 -70.18 -22.04
CA THR A 199 43.89 -70.65 -22.21
C THR A 199 42.99 -70.67 -20.93
N PHE A 200 41.64 -70.79 -21.06
CA PHE A 200 40.57 -70.56 -20.01
C PHE A 200 39.63 -71.79 -19.72
N GLU A 201 39.23 -72.05 -18.45
CA GLU A 201 38.31 -73.15 -17.98
C GLU A 201 37.22 -72.66 -16.97
N ILE A 202 35.95 -73.14 -16.98
CA ILE A 202 34.81 -72.57 -16.19
C ILE A 202 34.19 -73.59 -15.19
N LEU A 203 33.82 -73.14 -13.98
CA LEU A 203 33.43 -74.01 -12.85
C LEU A 203 31.91 -74.10 -12.52
N ASN A 204 31.05 -73.19 -12.97
CA ASN A 204 29.60 -73.20 -12.62
C ASN A 204 28.80 -74.32 -13.33
N LYS A 205 27.87 -75.01 -12.61
CA LYS A 205 27.08 -76.15 -13.14
C LYS A 205 25.96 -75.78 -14.13
N LYS A 206 25.27 -74.67 -13.91
CA LYS A 206 24.21 -74.10 -14.77
C LYS A 206 24.27 -72.58 -14.72
N LEU A 207 23.92 -71.93 -15.84
CA LEU A 207 23.94 -70.48 -16.00
C LEU A 207 22.49 -69.96 -16.11
N GLU A 208 21.75 -69.91 -15.01
CA GLU A 208 20.35 -69.40 -14.92
C GLU A 208 20.18 -68.43 -13.72
N VAL A 209 19.38 -67.38 -13.87
CA VAL A 209 19.15 -66.33 -12.84
C VAL A 209 17.74 -65.71 -12.92
N LEU A 210 17.14 -65.31 -11.79
CA LEU A 210 15.88 -64.56 -11.76
C LEU A 210 16.10 -63.13 -12.24
N GLU A 211 15.13 -62.56 -12.95
CA GLU A 211 15.20 -61.18 -13.43
C GLU A 211 15.55 -60.21 -12.30
N LYS A 212 16.52 -59.34 -12.58
CA LYS A 212 17.05 -58.30 -11.69
C LYS A 212 17.77 -58.80 -10.43
N THR A 213 18.27 -60.03 -10.45
CA THR A 213 19.12 -60.57 -9.37
C THR A 213 20.57 -60.81 -9.83
N ASP A 214 21.50 -60.87 -8.86
CA ASP A 214 22.94 -60.99 -9.13
C ASP A 214 23.36 -62.47 -9.30
N PHE A 215 24.29 -62.75 -10.22
CA PHE A 215 24.83 -64.08 -10.51
C PHE A 215 26.36 -64.10 -10.55
N GLU A 216 27.01 -65.03 -9.85
CA GLU A 216 28.48 -65.11 -9.76
C GLU A 216 29.09 -66.23 -10.64
N LEU A 217 29.97 -65.86 -11.56
CA LEU A 217 30.73 -66.73 -12.46
C LEU A 217 32.15 -66.99 -11.94
N SER A 218 32.64 -68.23 -12.00
CA SER A 218 33.98 -68.65 -11.56
C SER A 218 34.79 -69.37 -12.67
N VAL A 219 36.06 -69.00 -12.87
CA VAL A 219 36.94 -69.36 -14.00
C VAL A 219 38.37 -69.69 -13.54
N LYS A 220 39.06 -70.65 -14.18
CA LYS A 220 40.46 -71.06 -13.92
C LYS A 220 41.37 -70.95 -15.18
N LEU A 221 42.65 -70.58 -15.04
CA LEU A 221 43.62 -70.44 -16.16
C LEU A 221 44.71 -71.53 -16.23
N SER A 222 45.16 -71.90 -17.44
CA SER A 222 46.25 -72.88 -17.68
C SER A 222 47.19 -72.46 -18.84
N GLY A 223 48.52 -72.38 -18.62
CA GLY A 223 49.55 -72.03 -19.64
C GLY A 223 50.95 -71.63 -19.10
N ASN A 224 51.96 -71.49 -19.98
CA ASN A 224 53.39 -71.28 -19.64
C ASN A 224 53.78 -69.82 -19.30
N LYS A 225 53.02 -68.82 -19.77
CA LYS A 225 53.12 -67.41 -19.32
C LYS A 225 51.73 -66.99 -18.87
N LYS A 226 51.54 -66.91 -17.55
CA LYS A 226 50.24 -66.64 -16.95
C LYS A 226 50.10 -65.15 -16.62
N PRO A 227 48.89 -64.59 -16.75
CA PRO A 227 48.66 -63.19 -16.46
C PRO A 227 48.25 -62.95 -15.01
N ASP A 228 48.73 -61.84 -14.42
CA ASP A 228 48.31 -61.44 -13.06
C ASP A 228 46.86 -60.94 -13.01
N LYS A 229 46.19 -60.79 -14.16
CA LYS A 229 44.83 -60.25 -14.27
C LYS A 229 44.06 -61.01 -15.34
N LEU A 230 42.74 -61.05 -15.24
CA LEU A 230 41.87 -61.60 -16.27
C LEU A 230 40.71 -60.65 -16.49
N PHE A 231 40.27 -60.49 -17.72
CA PHE A 231 39.15 -59.62 -18.06
C PHE A 231 38.00 -60.45 -18.65
N ILE A 232 36.77 -60.08 -18.33
CA ILE A 232 35.56 -60.58 -18.96
C ILE A 232 34.97 -59.47 -19.82
N ASN A 233 34.70 -59.81 -21.06
CA ASN A 233 33.97 -59.00 -22.02
C ASN A 233 32.51 -59.43 -22.02
N ILE A 234 31.61 -58.54 -21.65
CA ILE A 234 30.18 -58.77 -21.60
C ILE A 234 29.53 -57.76 -22.54
N ASN A 235 28.96 -58.20 -23.66
CA ASN A 235 28.35 -57.29 -24.66
C ASN A 235 29.22 -56.04 -25.00
N ASN A 236 30.54 -56.22 -25.14
CA ASN A 236 31.58 -55.19 -25.36
C ASN A 236 32.10 -54.41 -24.15
N ASP A 237 31.58 -54.66 -22.95
CA ASP A 237 32.15 -54.09 -21.74
C ASP A 237 33.18 -55.02 -21.12
N ILE A 238 34.36 -54.46 -21.01
CA ILE A 238 35.54 -55.14 -20.53
C ILE A 238 35.67 -54.82 -19.04
N THR A 239 35.60 -55.85 -18.22
CA THR A 239 35.77 -55.72 -16.78
C THR A 239 36.82 -56.68 -16.26
N GLN A 240 37.68 -56.20 -15.36
CA GLN A 240 38.64 -57.09 -14.72
C GLN A 240 37.90 -58.02 -13.76
N MET A 241 38.14 -59.32 -13.89
CA MET A 241 37.65 -60.31 -12.97
C MET A 241 38.44 -60.25 -11.67
N GLU A 242 37.77 -60.53 -10.55
CA GLU A 242 38.39 -60.58 -9.24
C GLU A 242 39.18 -61.88 -9.09
N ILE A 243 40.39 -61.80 -8.53
CA ILE A 243 41.26 -62.95 -8.32
C ILE A 243 40.92 -63.55 -6.96
N LYS A 244 40.50 -64.82 -6.92
CA LYS A 244 40.15 -65.54 -5.68
C LYS A 244 41.22 -66.53 -5.19
N GLY A 245 42.29 -66.77 -5.96
CA GLY A 245 43.45 -67.60 -5.59
C GLY A 245 44.42 -67.82 -6.76
N ASP A 246 45.51 -68.60 -6.57
CA ASP A 246 46.43 -68.95 -7.65
C ASP A 246 45.67 -69.64 -8.80
N ASP A 247 45.62 -68.97 -9.96
CA ASP A 247 44.92 -69.37 -11.19
C ASP A 247 43.38 -69.32 -11.18
N LEU A 248 42.70 -68.76 -10.16
CA LEU A 248 41.22 -68.68 -10.06
C LEU A 248 40.67 -67.25 -10.07
N TYR A 249 39.68 -67.01 -10.93
CA TYR A 249 39.04 -65.71 -11.16
C TYR A 249 37.51 -65.81 -11.04
N SER A 250 36.86 -64.78 -10.51
CA SER A 250 35.41 -64.69 -10.42
C SER A 250 34.87 -63.36 -10.92
N TYR A 251 33.64 -63.36 -11.42
CA TYR A 251 32.92 -62.17 -11.84
C TYR A 251 31.45 -62.23 -11.44
N LEU A 252 30.95 -61.16 -10.81
CA LEU A 252 29.56 -61.04 -10.40
C LEU A 252 28.76 -60.24 -11.44
N PHE A 253 27.89 -60.91 -12.18
CA PHE A 253 26.87 -60.27 -13.00
C PHE A 253 25.83 -59.65 -12.08
N LYS A 254 25.78 -58.32 -12.02
CA LYS A 254 24.79 -57.63 -11.19
C LYS A 254 23.51 -57.39 -11.98
N ASN A 255 22.36 -57.62 -11.35
CA ASN A 255 21.05 -57.20 -11.82
C ASN A 255 20.75 -57.66 -13.26
N VAL A 256 20.75 -58.97 -13.50
CA VAL A 256 20.64 -59.55 -14.85
C VAL A 256 19.23 -59.34 -15.40
N THR A 257 19.11 -58.69 -16.55
CA THR A 257 17.82 -58.25 -17.14
C THR A 257 17.48 -58.91 -18.47
N ASN A 258 18.46 -59.50 -19.15
CA ASN A 258 18.32 -60.22 -20.40
C ASN A 258 19.28 -61.41 -20.38
N ASN A 259 19.15 -62.33 -21.34
CA ASN A 259 20.19 -63.32 -21.54
C ASN A 259 21.51 -62.62 -21.94
N ILE A 260 22.60 -62.96 -21.26
CA ILE A 260 23.88 -62.25 -21.43
C ILE A 260 24.89 -63.16 -22.13
N LEU A 261 25.44 -62.70 -23.26
CA LEU A 261 26.57 -63.30 -23.94
C LEU A 261 27.89 -62.68 -23.45
N PHE A 262 28.86 -63.50 -23.07
CA PHE A 262 30.15 -63.04 -22.57
C PHE A 262 31.34 -63.88 -23.06
N GLU A 263 32.51 -63.25 -23.10
CA GLU A 263 33.81 -63.83 -23.47
C GLU A 263 34.86 -63.46 -22.42
N LEU A 264 35.88 -64.28 -22.21
CA LEU A 264 36.97 -64.04 -21.27
C LEU A 264 38.22 -63.71 -22.06
N PHE A 265 39.04 -62.76 -21.63
CA PHE A 265 40.27 -62.41 -22.32
C PHE A 265 41.35 -61.82 -21.41
N PHE A 266 42.60 -61.90 -21.83
CA PHE A 266 43.69 -61.09 -21.28
C PHE A 266 44.75 -60.82 -22.37
N ASP A 267 45.21 -59.57 -22.42
CA ASP A 267 45.92 -58.97 -23.55
C ASP A 267 45.25 -59.34 -24.89
N GLU A 268 45.95 -60.04 -25.77
CA GLU A 268 45.45 -60.41 -27.11
C GLU A 268 44.77 -61.79 -27.14
N THR A 269 44.68 -62.52 -26.02
CA THR A 269 44.11 -63.89 -25.97
C THR A 269 42.66 -63.89 -25.48
N ARG A 270 41.72 -64.44 -26.25
CA ARG A 270 40.27 -64.47 -25.95
C ARG A 270 39.70 -65.90 -25.90
N SER A 271 38.64 -66.13 -25.11
CA SER A 271 37.87 -67.38 -25.01
C SER A 271 36.72 -67.46 -26.03
N LYS A 272 36.02 -68.60 -26.06
CA LYS A 272 34.72 -68.72 -26.75
C LYS A 272 33.63 -67.95 -26.00
N THR A 273 32.62 -67.48 -26.74
CA THR A 273 31.42 -66.79 -26.23
C THR A 273 30.47 -67.77 -25.51
N LEU A 274 29.90 -67.37 -24.37
CA LEU A 274 29.02 -68.16 -23.48
C LEU A 274 27.76 -67.38 -23.07
N GLU A 275 26.65 -68.04 -22.70
CA GLU A 275 25.34 -67.41 -22.41
C GLU A 275 24.80 -67.69 -20.98
N LEU A 276 24.22 -66.68 -20.32
CA LEU A 276 23.48 -66.74 -19.04
C LEU A 276 21.97 -66.52 -19.26
N VAL A 277 21.08 -67.41 -18.77
CA VAL A 277 19.61 -67.43 -19.05
C VAL A 277 18.75 -66.79 -17.92
N LEU A 278 17.70 -66.05 -18.29
CA LEU A 278 16.80 -65.30 -17.39
C LEU A 278 15.46 -66.00 -17.05
N LEU A 279 14.98 -65.90 -15.80
CA LEU A 279 13.64 -66.36 -15.34
C LEU A 279 12.75 -65.16 -14.90
N PRO A 280 11.42 -65.17 -15.19
CA PRO A 280 10.54 -64.01 -14.94
C PRO A 280 10.15 -63.82 -13.46
N ALA A 281 10.11 -62.57 -13.01
CA ALA A 281 9.76 -62.18 -11.63
C ALA A 281 8.40 -61.44 -11.58
N PRO A 282 7.54 -61.67 -10.56
CA PRO A 282 6.26 -60.97 -10.45
C PRO A 282 6.48 -59.49 -10.08
N THR A 283 5.97 -58.55 -10.89
CA THR A 283 6.15 -57.11 -10.65
C THR A 283 4.85 -56.31 -10.71
N LEU A 284 4.73 -55.32 -9.82
CA LEU A 284 3.72 -54.27 -9.89
C LEU A 284 4.21 -53.16 -10.83
N ASN A 285 3.61 -53.04 -12.01
CA ASN A 285 4.06 -52.13 -13.05
C ASN A 285 3.42 -50.73 -12.97
N GLU A 286 2.14 -50.67 -12.61
CA GLU A 286 1.43 -49.39 -12.47
C GLU A 286 0.47 -49.41 -11.28
N MET A 287 0.50 -48.35 -10.47
CA MET A 287 -0.46 -48.11 -9.40
C MET A 287 -1.14 -46.76 -9.64
N LYS A 288 -2.45 -46.78 -9.86
CA LYS A 288 -3.28 -45.59 -9.99
C LYS A 288 -4.22 -45.49 -8.81
N ILE A 289 -4.17 -44.36 -8.10
CA ILE A 289 -5.00 -44.08 -6.93
C ILE A 289 -5.90 -42.90 -7.24
N ILE A 290 -7.20 -43.08 -7.01
CA ILE A 290 -8.23 -42.08 -7.23
C ILE A 290 -8.81 -41.66 -5.88
N VAL A 291 -8.67 -40.39 -5.52
CA VAL A 291 -9.22 -39.82 -4.29
C VAL A 291 -10.40 -38.91 -4.62
N ARG A 292 -11.57 -39.23 -4.05
CA ARG A 292 -12.79 -38.41 -4.12
C ARG A 292 -13.09 -37.82 -2.75
N ALA A 293 -12.88 -36.52 -2.60
CA ALA A 293 -13.16 -35.80 -1.37
C ALA A 293 -14.69 -35.65 -1.12
N PRO A 294 -15.13 -35.43 0.13
CA PRO A 294 -16.52 -35.13 0.45
C PRO A 294 -17.03 -33.86 -0.24
N LYS A 295 -18.34 -33.82 -0.54
CA LYS A 295 -18.98 -32.71 -1.25
C LYS A 295 -18.81 -31.33 -0.58
N HIS A 296 -18.72 -31.26 0.75
CA HIS A 296 -18.59 -29.99 1.48
C HIS A 296 -17.21 -29.31 1.28
N THR A 297 -16.18 -30.07 0.91
CA THR A 297 -14.82 -29.53 0.72
C THR A 297 -14.63 -28.82 -0.62
N GLY A 298 -15.54 -29.01 -1.59
CA GLY A 298 -15.44 -28.43 -2.94
C GLY A 298 -14.24 -28.92 -3.78
N LEU A 299 -13.45 -29.88 -3.29
CA LEU A 299 -12.23 -30.35 -3.96
C LEU A 299 -12.55 -31.23 -5.17
N LYS A 300 -11.82 -31.01 -6.26
CA LYS A 300 -11.89 -31.86 -7.46
C LYS A 300 -11.25 -33.23 -7.18
N LYS A 301 -11.70 -34.24 -7.92
CA LYS A 301 -11.12 -35.59 -7.91
C LYS A 301 -9.62 -35.52 -8.17
N GLN A 302 -8.82 -36.11 -7.28
CA GLN A 302 -7.36 -36.19 -7.42
C GLN A 302 -6.97 -37.58 -7.90
N GLU A 303 -6.01 -37.65 -8.81
CA GLU A 303 -5.45 -38.90 -9.34
C GLU A 303 -3.95 -38.93 -9.09
N PHE A 304 -3.47 -39.97 -8.42
CA PHE A 304 -2.05 -40.21 -8.15
C PHE A 304 -1.61 -41.43 -8.95
N LYS A 305 -0.53 -41.30 -9.73
CA LYS A 305 0.08 -42.41 -10.47
C LYS A 305 1.42 -42.75 -9.85
N ASN A 306 1.64 -44.01 -9.54
CA ASN A 306 2.85 -44.59 -8.94
C ASN A 306 3.34 -43.90 -7.65
N SER A 307 2.46 -43.17 -6.96
CA SER A 307 2.71 -42.58 -5.64
C SER A 307 1.78 -43.25 -4.65
N GLY A 308 2.35 -43.92 -3.65
CA GLY A 308 1.56 -44.60 -2.62
C GLY A 308 1.20 -43.73 -1.42
N VAL A 309 1.84 -42.57 -1.25
CA VAL A 309 1.54 -41.63 -0.16
C VAL A 309 0.35 -40.77 -0.55
N ILE A 310 -0.70 -40.80 0.27
CA ILE A 310 -1.97 -40.10 0.00
C ILE A 310 -2.23 -39.11 1.12
N LYS A 311 -2.56 -37.87 0.78
CA LYS A 311 -3.11 -36.88 1.71
C LYS A 311 -4.55 -36.56 1.30
N ALA A 312 -5.51 -36.81 2.18
CA ALA A 312 -6.93 -36.64 1.86
C ALA A 312 -7.74 -36.07 3.04
N PRO A 313 -8.80 -35.30 2.79
CA PRO A 313 -9.72 -34.87 3.85
C PRO A 313 -10.48 -36.05 4.49
N GLU A 314 -10.92 -35.87 5.72
CA GLU A 314 -11.72 -36.85 6.44
C GLU A 314 -12.98 -37.28 5.67
N GLY A 315 -13.20 -38.59 5.56
CA GLY A 315 -14.37 -39.14 4.86
C GLY A 315 -14.22 -39.22 3.34
N SER A 316 -13.00 -39.04 2.82
CA SER A 316 -12.68 -39.27 1.40
C SER A 316 -12.84 -40.74 1.00
N LEU A 317 -13.27 -40.96 -0.23
CA LEU A 317 -13.38 -42.27 -0.87
C LEU A 317 -12.15 -42.50 -1.75
N ILE A 318 -11.36 -43.53 -1.45
CA ILE A 318 -10.11 -43.85 -2.14
C ILE A 318 -10.28 -45.16 -2.91
N ARG A 319 -9.90 -45.14 -4.19
CA ARG A 319 -9.92 -46.30 -5.10
C ARG A 319 -8.50 -46.57 -5.63
N TRP A 320 -8.01 -47.79 -5.42
CA TRP A 320 -6.73 -48.28 -5.96
C TRP A 320 -6.98 -49.12 -7.21
N GLU A 321 -6.21 -48.86 -8.26
CA GLU A 321 -6.16 -49.62 -9.51
C GLU A 321 -4.70 -50.05 -9.73
N LEU A 322 -4.45 -51.36 -9.68
CA LEU A 322 -3.10 -51.94 -9.74
C LEU A 322 -2.96 -52.76 -11.02
N LYS A 323 -1.88 -52.54 -11.77
CA LYS A 323 -1.49 -53.31 -12.96
C LYS A 323 -0.25 -54.13 -12.61
N ASN A 324 -0.38 -55.45 -12.66
CA ASN A 324 0.68 -56.39 -12.33
C ASN A 324 1.01 -57.25 -13.55
N ASP A 325 2.30 -57.50 -13.77
CA ASP A 325 2.79 -58.37 -14.82
C ASP A 325 3.36 -59.65 -14.18
N ASP A 326 3.20 -60.78 -14.88
CA ASP A 326 3.65 -62.12 -14.44
C ASP A 326 3.27 -62.49 -12.99
N THR A 327 2.10 -62.05 -12.55
CA THR A 327 1.58 -62.17 -11.17
C THR A 327 0.27 -62.95 -11.12
N ASP A 328 0.20 -63.97 -10.26
CA ASP A 328 -0.99 -64.80 -10.08
C ASP A 328 -1.91 -64.28 -8.95
N SER A 329 -1.34 -63.66 -7.91
CA SER A 329 -2.11 -63.12 -6.79
C SER A 329 -1.44 -61.93 -6.11
N VAL A 330 -2.27 -60.99 -5.63
CA VAL A 330 -1.85 -59.78 -4.91
C VAL A 330 -2.50 -59.74 -3.53
N LEU A 331 -1.69 -59.63 -2.48
CA LEU A 331 -2.15 -59.44 -1.11
C LEU A 331 -2.10 -57.95 -0.74
N PHE A 332 -3.26 -57.38 -0.43
CA PHE A 332 -3.44 -55.99 -0.02
C PHE A 332 -3.86 -55.94 1.46
N ASN A 333 -3.06 -55.34 2.33
CA ASN A 333 -3.39 -55.15 3.74
C ASN A 333 -3.73 -53.68 4.01
N ILE A 334 -4.83 -53.42 4.70
CA ILE A 334 -5.16 -52.08 5.23
C ILE A 334 -5.88 -52.22 6.57
N ASN A 335 -5.44 -51.48 7.60
CA ASN A 335 -6.00 -51.55 8.96
C ASN A 335 -6.01 -52.97 9.56
N ASN A 336 -4.95 -53.76 9.32
CA ASN A 336 -4.84 -55.16 9.69
C ASN A 336 -5.87 -56.10 9.03
N PHE A 337 -6.62 -55.63 8.03
CA PHE A 337 -7.46 -56.48 7.18
C PHE A 337 -6.70 -56.86 5.91
N ASN A 338 -6.59 -58.17 5.65
CA ASN A 338 -5.98 -58.73 4.46
C ASN A 338 -7.03 -58.96 3.36
N PHE A 339 -6.79 -58.43 2.18
CA PHE A 339 -7.59 -58.63 0.97
C PHE A 339 -6.71 -59.32 -0.08
N ILE A 340 -7.13 -60.49 -0.56
CA ILE A 340 -6.44 -61.18 -1.66
C ILE A 340 -7.16 -60.81 -2.96
N LEU A 341 -6.46 -60.11 -3.85
CA LEU A 341 -6.94 -59.69 -5.15
C LEU A 341 -6.36 -60.59 -6.24
N LYS A 342 -7.20 -60.99 -7.20
CA LYS A 342 -6.77 -61.74 -8.39
C LYS A 342 -6.72 -60.78 -9.58
N PRO A 343 -5.60 -60.64 -10.29
CA PRO A 343 -5.53 -59.85 -11.51
C PRO A 343 -6.47 -60.43 -12.59
N ASN A 344 -7.14 -59.56 -13.34
CA ASN A 344 -7.91 -59.95 -14.52
C ASN A 344 -6.96 -60.37 -15.67
N GLU A 345 -7.49 -60.87 -16.80
CA GLU A 345 -6.70 -61.32 -17.97
C GLU A 345 -5.70 -60.27 -18.50
N ASN A 346 -5.96 -58.98 -18.25
CA ASN A 346 -5.07 -57.87 -18.62
C ASN A 346 -4.14 -57.38 -17.48
N GLY A 347 -4.02 -58.14 -16.38
CA GLY A 347 -3.15 -57.82 -15.24
C GLY A 347 -3.70 -56.80 -14.22
N TYR A 348 -4.96 -56.34 -14.36
CA TYR A 348 -5.54 -55.31 -13.49
C TYR A 348 -6.33 -55.87 -12.30
N CYS A 349 -6.22 -55.23 -11.13
CA CYS A 349 -7.13 -55.42 -9.99
C CYS A 349 -7.48 -54.08 -9.30
N PHE A 350 -8.62 -54.02 -8.61
CA PHE A 350 -9.10 -52.80 -7.96
C PHE A 350 -9.65 -53.01 -6.55
N LEU A 351 -9.57 -51.98 -5.71
CA LEU A 351 -10.14 -51.92 -4.36
C LEU A 351 -10.67 -50.51 -4.08
N GLU A 352 -11.79 -50.36 -3.37
CA GLU A 352 -12.36 -49.06 -2.99
C GLU A 352 -12.78 -49.04 -1.51
N LYS A 353 -12.33 -48.03 -0.75
CA LYS A 353 -12.68 -47.85 0.66
C LYS A 353 -12.79 -46.38 1.06
N LYS A 354 -13.68 -46.11 2.02
CA LYS A 354 -13.80 -44.82 2.71
C LYS A 354 -12.88 -44.80 3.93
N ILE A 355 -12.07 -43.76 4.05
CA ILE A 355 -11.09 -43.62 5.13
C ILE A 355 -11.39 -42.37 5.95
N ASN A 356 -11.48 -42.55 7.28
CA ASN A 356 -11.76 -41.47 8.23
C ASN A 356 -10.57 -41.18 9.16
N LYS A 357 -9.57 -42.07 9.24
CA LYS A 357 -8.39 -41.93 10.10
C LYS A 357 -7.12 -42.21 9.30
N SER A 358 -6.01 -41.59 9.70
CA SER A 358 -4.71 -41.83 9.10
C SER A 358 -4.29 -43.28 9.32
N THR A 359 -3.91 -43.97 8.24
CA THR A 359 -3.75 -45.43 8.21
C THR A 359 -2.64 -45.86 7.25
N ILE A 360 -2.12 -47.07 7.44
CA ILE A 360 -1.05 -47.64 6.63
C ILE A 360 -1.64 -48.78 5.79
N TYR A 361 -1.23 -48.91 4.53
CA TYR A 361 -1.57 -50.05 3.69
C TYR A 361 -0.32 -50.67 3.05
N SER A 362 -0.38 -51.96 2.76
CA SER A 362 0.70 -52.67 2.08
C SER A 362 0.21 -53.55 0.94
N ILE A 363 1.07 -53.73 -0.08
CA ILE A 363 0.79 -54.47 -1.30
C ILE A 363 1.94 -55.46 -1.54
N SER A 364 1.63 -56.72 -1.80
CA SER A 364 2.63 -57.74 -2.15
C SER A 364 2.12 -58.65 -3.26
N SER A 365 3.00 -59.00 -4.20
CA SER A 365 2.68 -59.79 -5.41
C SER A 365 3.40 -61.15 -5.39
N SER A 366 2.80 -62.18 -6.00
CA SER A 366 3.41 -63.52 -6.11
C SER A 366 3.06 -64.24 -7.42
N ASN A 367 3.91 -65.19 -7.82
CA ASN A 367 3.69 -66.10 -8.95
C ASN A 367 4.23 -67.52 -8.67
N LYS A 368 4.11 -68.43 -9.65
CA LYS A 368 4.59 -69.83 -9.55
C LYS A 368 6.08 -69.98 -9.24
N PHE A 369 6.93 -69.03 -9.65
CA PHE A 369 8.39 -69.10 -9.50
C PHE A 369 8.90 -68.37 -8.23
N SER A 370 8.10 -67.46 -7.66
CA SER A 370 8.46 -66.65 -6.48
C SER A 370 7.27 -66.35 -5.56
N SER A 371 7.39 -66.70 -4.28
CA SER A 371 6.42 -66.37 -3.20
C SER A 371 6.57 -64.92 -2.72
N PHE A 372 5.50 -64.30 -2.20
CA PHE A 372 5.40 -62.90 -1.71
C PHE A 372 6.66 -62.36 -0.98
N LYS A 373 7.67 -61.90 -1.73
CA LYS A 373 8.94 -61.40 -1.17
C LYS A 373 8.95 -59.87 -1.07
N ASP A 374 8.38 -59.19 -2.05
CA ASP A 374 8.41 -57.73 -2.11
C ASP A 374 7.08 -57.14 -1.60
N THR A 375 7.11 -56.56 -0.40
CA THR A 375 5.96 -55.86 0.21
C THR A 375 6.18 -54.36 0.16
N LEU A 376 5.36 -53.65 -0.61
CA LEU A 376 5.35 -52.19 -0.70
C LEU A 376 4.41 -51.63 0.36
N GLN A 377 4.92 -50.81 1.29
CA GLN A 377 4.15 -50.20 2.38
C GLN A 377 4.04 -48.69 2.19
N TYR A 378 2.83 -48.15 2.38
CA TYR A 378 2.52 -46.74 2.15
C TYR A 378 1.58 -46.17 3.21
N ASN A 379 1.61 -44.84 3.38
CA ASN A 379 0.82 -44.12 4.39
C ASN A 379 -0.29 -43.27 3.75
N ILE A 380 -1.45 -43.25 4.43
CA ILE A 380 -2.59 -42.38 4.15
C ILE A 380 -2.72 -41.38 5.30
N ASP A 381 -2.44 -40.11 5.02
CA ASP A 381 -2.61 -39.01 5.98
C ASP A 381 -4.00 -38.38 5.80
N ILE A 382 -4.83 -38.43 6.84
CA ILE A 382 -6.14 -37.78 6.86
C ILE A 382 -6.04 -36.41 7.55
N ILE A 383 -6.46 -35.36 6.85
CA ILE A 383 -6.57 -34.00 7.38
C ILE A 383 -8.00 -33.81 7.90
N LYS A 384 -8.13 -33.51 9.19
CA LYS A 384 -9.42 -33.21 9.84
C LYS A 384 -9.84 -31.77 9.56
N ASP A 385 -11.15 -31.55 9.53
CA ASP A 385 -11.75 -30.22 9.36
C ASP A 385 -11.67 -29.40 10.66
N GLY A 386 -11.18 -28.16 10.57
CA GLY A 386 -11.00 -27.24 11.69
C GLY A 386 -12.31 -26.69 12.27
N PHE A 387 -12.19 -25.78 13.26
CA PHE A 387 -13.28 -24.93 13.70
C PHE A 387 -13.16 -23.57 13.00
N PRO A 388 -14.29 -22.90 12.67
CA PRO A 388 -14.25 -21.60 12.03
C PRO A 388 -13.71 -20.56 13.02
N LEU A 389 -12.89 -19.64 12.54
CA LEU A 389 -12.34 -18.53 13.31
C LEU A 389 -13.18 -17.26 13.07
N ILE A 390 -13.43 -16.51 14.15
CA ILE A 390 -14.12 -15.22 14.11
C ILE A 390 -13.39 -14.20 14.99
N SER A 391 -13.09 -13.05 14.43
CA SER A 391 -12.56 -11.89 15.14
C SER A 391 -13.47 -10.70 14.88
N VAL A 392 -13.84 -9.95 15.93
CA VAL A 392 -14.79 -8.84 15.85
C VAL A 392 -14.24 -7.63 16.58
N GLU A 393 -14.32 -6.48 15.93
CA GLU A 393 -13.93 -5.17 16.43
C GLU A 393 -15.13 -4.22 16.37
N GLU A 394 -15.26 -3.41 17.40
CA GLU A 394 -16.33 -2.44 17.59
C GLU A 394 -15.72 -1.05 17.47
N PHE A 395 -16.29 -0.24 16.60
CA PHE A 395 -15.92 1.16 16.43
C PHE A 395 -17.08 2.01 16.93
N SER A 396 -16.82 2.82 17.95
CA SER A 396 -17.73 3.82 18.49
C SER A 396 -17.18 5.21 18.22
N ASP A 397 -18.05 6.14 17.85
CA ASP A 397 -17.72 7.56 17.83
C ASP A 397 -17.87 8.12 19.25
N SER A 398 -16.95 9.00 19.64
CA SER A 398 -17.03 9.79 20.87
C SER A 398 -18.28 10.66 20.95
N ILE A 399 -18.83 11.08 19.80
CA ILE A 399 -19.93 12.04 19.74
C ILE A 399 -21.31 11.35 19.66
N ASN A 400 -21.38 10.11 19.16
CA ASN A 400 -22.66 9.40 19.01
C ASN A 400 -22.61 7.99 19.62
N LEU A 401 -23.13 7.89 20.84
CA LEU A 401 -23.19 6.63 21.59
C LEU A 401 -24.27 5.66 21.08
N ASP A 402 -25.24 6.15 20.30
CA ASP A 402 -26.40 5.36 19.85
C ASP A 402 -26.11 4.51 18.60
N ASN A 403 -25.10 4.88 17.82
CA ASN A 403 -24.73 4.18 16.58
C ASN A 403 -23.34 3.57 16.69
N LYS A 404 -23.24 2.26 16.42
CA LYS A 404 -21.99 1.53 16.49
C LYS A 404 -21.73 0.77 15.19
N LEU A 405 -20.51 0.88 14.67
CA LEU A 405 -20.08 0.09 13.52
C LEU A 405 -19.30 -1.13 14.03
N ILE A 406 -19.81 -2.31 13.72
CA ILE A 406 -19.16 -3.57 14.05
C ILE A 406 -18.56 -4.15 12.77
N SER A 407 -17.26 -4.41 12.80
CA SER A 407 -16.52 -5.09 11.74
C SER A 407 -16.01 -6.43 12.25
N GLY A 408 -16.17 -7.49 11.47
CA GLY A 408 -15.63 -8.79 11.84
C GLY A 408 -15.01 -9.53 10.67
N VAL A 409 -13.95 -10.28 10.94
CA VAL A 409 -13.28 -11.18 9.99
C VAL A 409 -13.64 -12.61 10.37
N ILE A 410 -14.11 -13.38 9.38
CA ILE A 410 -14.36 -14.81 9.52
C ILE A 410 -13.48 -15.61 8.57
N GLN A 411 -12.92 -16.72 9.06
CA GLN A 411 -12.00 -17.60 8.35
C GLN A 411 -12.36 -19.07 8.61
N ASP A 412 -12.37 -19.88 7.55
CA ASP A 412 -12.61 -21.32 7.61
C ASP A 412 -11.91 -22.08 6.47
N ASP A 413 -11.60 -23.35 6.69
CA ASP A 413 -10.84 -24.19 5.75
C ASP A 413 -11.62 -24.50 4.47
N TYR A 414 -12.93 -24.78 4.62
CA TYR A 414 -13.80 -25.28 3.55
C TYR A 414 -15.07 -24.45 3.32
N GLY A 415 -15.42 -23.53 4.23
CA GLY A 415 -16.44 -22.50 4.04
C GLY A 415 -17.52 -22.48 5.13
N PHE A 416 -18.40 -21.49 5.06
CA PHE A 416 -19.36 -21.20 6.12
C PHE A 416 -20.78 -21.65 5.80
N SER A 417 -21.58 -21.89 6.85
CA SER A 417 -23.02 -22.14 6.73
C SER A 417 -23.86 -20.90 7.08
N LYS A 418 -23.68 -20.33 8.28
CA LYS A 418 -24.49 -19.20 8.78
C LYS A 418 -23.72 -18.36 9.80
N LEU A 419 -23.97 -17.05 9.79
CA LEU A 419 -23.55 -16.10 10.82
C LEU A 419 -24.78 -15.50 11.50
N PHE A 420 -24.82 -15.53 12.83
CA PHE A 420 -25.88 -14.92 13.63
C PHE A 420 -25.33 -13.85 14.57
N PHE A 421 -26.02 -12.73 14.64
CA PHE A 421 -25.92 -11.75 15.70
C PHE A 421 -26.95 -12.10 16.78
N THR A 422 -26.52 -12.17 18.04
CA THR A 422 -27.41 -12.37 19.19
C THR A 422 -27.22 -11.22 20.15
N ALA A 423 -28.31 -10.55 20.51
CA ALA A 423 -28.35 -9.53 21.54
C ALA A 423 -29.25 -9.99 22.69
N ASN A 424 -28.70 -10.01 23.89
CA ASN A 424 -29.40 -10.20 25.15
C ASN A 424 -29.60 -8.81 25.76
N ILE A 425 -30.84 -8.40 25.94
CA ILE A 425 -31.21 -7.14 26.56
C ILE A 425 -31.66 -7.47 27.98
N ASN A 426 -30.88 -7.03 28.97
CA ASN A 426 -31.22 -7.12 30.38
C ASN A 426 -31.92 -5.81 30.76
N ASN A 427 -33.25 -5.84 30.75
CA ASN A 427 -34.06 -4.75 31.28
C ASN A 427 -34.47 -5.06 32.73
N PRO A 428 -34.71 -4.04 33.58
CA PRO A 428 -35.15 -4.25 34.97
C PRO A 428 -36.46 -5.06 35.10
N GLU A 429 -37.30 -5.06 34.06
CA GLU A 429 -38.61 -5.72 34.09
C GLU A 429 -38.66 -7.07 33.31
N LEU A 430 -37.96 -7.22 32.18
CA LEU A 430 -38.02 -8.42 31.32
C LEU A 430 -36.75 -8.62 30.46
N ASP A 431 -36.15 -9.80 30.53
CA ASP A 431 -35.04 -10.21 29.65
C ASP A 431 -35.53 -10.53 28.22
N THR A 432 -34.94 -9.90 27.21
CA THR A 432 -35.28 -10.13 25.79
C THR A 432 -34.07 -10.59 24.99
N ILE A 433 -34.22 -11.67 24.20
CA ILE A 433 -33.15 -12.18 23.32
C ILE A 433 -33.54 -11.98 21.86
N ILE A 434 -32.77 -11.17 21.13
CA ILE A 434 -32.95 -10.91 19.70
C ILE A 434 -31.86 -11.66 18.92
N ARG A 435 -32.27 -12.37 17.85
CA ARG A 435 -31.35 -13.10 16.97
C ARG A 435 -31.56 -12.72 15.52
N GLU A 436 -30.51 -12.20 14.90
CA GLU A 436 -30.52 -11.78 13.50
C GLU A 436 -29.52 -12.57 12.66
N ARG A 437 -29.90 -12.90 11.42
CA ARG A 437 -28.99 -13.58 10.48
C ARG A 437 -28.28 -12.56 9.60
N ILE A 438 -26.95 -12.61 9.60
CA ILE A 438 -26.12 -11.77 8.73
C ILE A 438 -25.90 -12.50 7.41
N LYS A 439 -26.04 -11.77 6.30
CA LYS A 439 -25.77 -12.29 4.95
C LYS A 439 -24.26 -12.45 4.77
N ILE A 440 -23.82 -13.68 4.53
CA ILE A 440 -22.42 -14.03 4.28
C ILE A 440 -22.31 -14.86 2.99
N ASN A 441 -21.16 -14.82 2.33
CA ASN A 441 -20.86 -15.70 1.22
C ASN A 441 -20.41 -17.06 1.77
N THR A 442 -21.12 -18.14 1.43
CA THR A 442 -20.83 -19.49 1.95
C THR A 442 -19.64 -20.16 1.27
N ASN A 443 -19.26 -19.67 0.08
CA ASN A 443 -18.22 -20.29 -0.75
C ASN A 443 -16.84 -19.64 -0.59
N SER A 444 -16.76 -18.50 0.08
CA SER A 444 -15.48 -17.86 0.43
C SER A 444 -14.91 -18.48 1.70
N LYS A 445 -13.61 -18.76 1.69
CA LYS A 445 -12.87 -19.24 2.88
C LYS A 445 -12.61 -18.15 3.90
N ASN A 446 -12.34 -16.93 3.42
CA ASN A 446 -12.12 -15.74 4.23
C ASN A 446 -13.06 -14.64 3.73
N GLN A 447 -13.69 -13.91 4.66
CA GLN A 447 -14.47 -12.71 4.35
C GLN A 447 -14.57 -11.80 5.58
N THR A 448 -14.81 -10.52 5.34
CA THR A 448 -15.24 -9.60 6.39
C THR A 448 -16.74 -9.38 6.31
N PHE A 449 -17.36 -9.14 7.46
CA PHE A 449 -18.76 -8.74 7.57
C PHE A 449 -18.85 -7.44 8.37
N PHE A 450 -19.89 -6.67 8.08
CA PHE A 450 -20.16 -5.42 8.78
C PHE A 450 -21.60 -5.43 9.28
N LYS A 451 -21.81 -4.87 10.47
CA LYS A 451 -23.13 -4.63 11.03
C LYS A 451 -23.13 -3.23 11.65
N ILE A 452 -24.03 -2.38 11.15
CA ILE A 452 -24.36 -1.13 11.83
C ILE A 452 -25.40 -1.49 12.90
N LEU A 453 -25.10 -1.13 14.14
CA LEU A 453 -25.98 -1.30 15.28
C LEU A 453 -26.50 0.08 15.68
N ASN A 454 -27.78 0.33 15.41
CA ASN A 454 -28.48 1.47 15.98
C ASN A 454 -29.21 1.01 17.24
N ILE A 455 -28.80 1.53 18.39
CA ILE A 455 -29.33 1.15 19.70
C ILE A 455 -30.81 1.54 19.83
N LYS A 456 -31.28 2.55 19.08
CA LYS A 456 -32.69 2.97 19.08
C LYS A 456 -33.64 1.90 18.52
N ASP A 457 -33.13 0.97 17.70
CA ASP A 457 -33.92 -0.15 17.17
C ASP A 457 -34.21 -1.23 18.23
N TYR A 458 -33.53 -1.15 19.39
CA TYR A 458 -33.65 -2.10 20.48
C TYR A 458 -34.45 -1.47 21.63
N PRO A 459 -35.35 -2.23 22.29
CA PRO A 459 -36.13 -1.74 23.42
C PRO A 459 -35.26 -1.66 24.69
N LEU A 460 -34.26 -0.77 24.70
CA LEU A 460 -33.32 -0.54 25.79
C LEU A 460 -33.73 0.71 26.58
N GLU A 461 -34.14 0.51 27.83
CA GLU A 461 -34.47 1.61 28.75
C GLU A 461 -33.21 2.37 29.20
N ALA A 462 -33.37 3.61 29.65
CA ALA A 462 -32.25 4.39 30.17
C ALA A 462 -31.68 3.72 31.44
N GLY A 463 -30.38 3.41 31.45
CA GLY A 463 -29.73 2.61 32.49
C GLY A 463 -29.77 1.08 32.25
N GLY A 464 -30.35 0.61 31.13
CA GLY A 464 -30.36 -0.81 30.75
C GLY A 464 -29.04 -1.29 30.14
N GLU A 465 -28.81 -2.60 30.22
CA GLU A 465 -27.61 -3.28 29.70
C GLU A 465 -27.97 -4.18 28.50
N MET A 466 -27.20 -4.06 27.42
CA MET A 466 -27.30 -4.91 26.24
C MET A 466 -25.99 -5.67 26.03
N GLU A 467 -26.01 -6.99 26.19
CA GLU A 467 -24.90 -7.88 25.86
C GLU A 467 -25.11 -8.47 24.47
N TYR A 468 -24.13 -8.34 23.57
CA TYR A 468 -24.25 -8.90 22.23
C TYR A 468 -22.98 -9.65 21.77
N PHE A 469 -23.19 -10.66 20.92
CA PHE A 469 -22.12 -11.50 20.37
C PHE A 469 -22.51 -12.10 19.01
N PHE A 470 -21.50 -12.57 18.28
CA PHE A 470 -21.64 -13.18 16.96
C PHE A 470 -21.34 -14.68 17.04
N THR A 471 -22.15 -15.51 16.38
CA THR A 471 -21.94 -16.96 16.27
C THR A 471 -21.83 -17.37 14.80
N ILE A 472 -20.70 -17.95 14.41
CA ILE A 472 -20.46 -18.50 13.08
C ILE A 472 -20.55 -20.02 13.10
N TYR A 473 -21.10 -20.60 12.02
CA TYR A 473 -21.21 -22.04 11.79
C TYR A 473 -20.42 -22.43 10.54
N ASP A 474 -19.63 -23.50 10.63
CA ASP A 474 -18.92 -24.11 9.50
C ASP A 474 -19.88 -24.84 8.54
N ASN A 475 -19.33 -25.47 7.50
CA ASN A 475 -20.08 -26.30 6.55
C ASN A 475 -19.89 -27.82 6.76
N ASP A 476 -19.30 -28.25 7.89
CA ASP A 476 -18.99 -29.65 8.22
C ASP A 476 -20.27 -30.43 8.56
N LYS A 477 -20.87 -31.02 7.53
CA LYS A 477 -22.05 -31.88 7.70
C LYS A 477 -21.72 -33.24 8.35
N ILE A 478 -20.46 -33.69 8.30
CA ILE A 478 -20.07 -35.03 8.78
C ILE A 478 -20.03 -35.04 10.31
N ASN A 479 -19.54 -33.96 10.93
CA ASN A 479 -19.36 -33.87 12.37
C ASN A 479 -20.42 -33.03 13.11
N ASN A 480 -21.55 -32.71 12.46
CA ASN A 480 -22.53 -31.68 12.86
C ASN A 480 -21.91 -30.28 12.93
N TYR A 481 -22.45 -29.34 12.15
CA TYR A 481 -21.90 -28.00 11.95
C TYR A 481 -21.24 -27.42 13.21
N LYS A 482 -19.92 -27.31 13.22
CA LYS A 482 -19.19 -26.75 14.36
C LYS A 482 -19.42 -25.25 14.39
N LYS A 483 -19.41 -24.69 15.60
CA LYS A 483 -19.69 -23.27 15.82
C LYS A 483 -18.64 -22.62 16.71
N THR A 484 -18.36 -21.37 16.42
CA THR A 484 -17.46 -20.52 17.21
C THR A 484 -18.18 -19.21 17.53
N ARG A 485 -17.94 -18.68 18.73
CA ARG A 485 -18.52 -17.41 19.21
C ARG A 485 -17.44 -16.33 19.30
N SER A 486 -17.81 -15.09 19.01
CA SER A 486 -16.97 -13.92 19.28
C SER A 486 -16.87 -13.64 20.78
N LYS A 487 -16.04 -12.65 21.15
CA LYS A 487 -16.13 -12.01 22.47
C LYS A 487 -17.53 -11.41 22.68
N ASN A 488 -17.96 -11.35 23.94
CA ASN A 488 -19.18 -10.67 24.33
C ASN A 488 -18.87 -9.17 24.45
N PHE A 489 -19.75 -8.35 23.90
CA PHE A 489 -19.70 -6.90 23.99
C PHE A 489 -20.85 -6.44 24.87
N ILE A 490 -20.60 -5.46 25.73
CA ILE A 490 -21.58 -4.92 26.66
C ILE A 490 -21.79 -3.45 26.32
N PHE A 491 -23.04 -3.07 26.11
CA PHE A 491 -23.44 -1.68 25.96
C PHE A 491 -24.36 -1.28 27.11
N ASN A 492 -23.95 -0.25 27.84
CA ASN A 492 -24.74 0.36 28.91
C ASN A 492 -25.31 1.66 28.38
N LYS A 493 -26.63 1.77 28.34
CA LYS A 493 -27.27 3.02 27.97
C LYS A 493 -27.20 3.99 29.14
N PRO A 494 -26.52 5.15 29.01
CA PRO A 494 -26.35 6.06 30.14
C PRO A 494 -27.70 6.54 30.66
N SER A 495 -27.80 6.71 31.97
CA SER A 495 -28.99 7.28 32.59
C SER A 495 -29.11 8.77 32.27
N LYS A 496 -30.33 9.34 32.33
CA LYS A 496 -30.50 10.80 32.14
C LYS A 496 -29.60 11.63 33.06
N LYS A 497 -29.35 11.15 34.29
CA LYS A 497 -28.48 11.82 35.27
C LYS A 497 -27.01 11.77 34.84
N GLU A 498 -26.54 10.62 34.37
CA GLU A 498 -25.16 10.45 33.87
C GLU A 498 -24.90 11.29 32.63
N VAL A 499 -25.88 11.41 31.72
CA VAL A 499 -25.74 12.29 30.55
C VAL A 499 -25.62 13.75 30.99
N ILE A 500 -26.47 14.22 31.91
CA ILE A 500 -26.38 15.58 32.45
C ILE A 500 -25.02 15.81 33.14
N GLU A 501 -24.52 14.86 33.91
CA GLU A 501 -23.21 14.96 34.57
C GLU A 501 -22.05 15.01 33.56
N ASN A 502 -22.13 14.24 32.47
CA ASN A 502 -21.15 14.32 31.38
C ASN A 502 -21.19 15.69 30.70
N LEU A 503 -22.39 16.21 30.40
CA LEU A 503 -22.57 17.53 29.81
C LEU A 503 -22.02 18.65 30.73
N ASP A 504 -22.28 18.57 32.04
CA ASP A 504 -21.75 19.51 33.02
C ASP A 504 -20.21 19.45 33.07
N ASN A 505 -19.61 18.25 33.00
CA ASN A 505 -18.16 18.09 32.94
C ASN A 505 -17.57 18.63 31.63
N GLU A 506 -18.30 18.56 30.53
CA GLU A 506 -17.90 19.19 29.27
C GLU A 506 -17.99 20.71 29.32
N ASN A 507 -18.99 21.29 30.01
CA ASN A 507 -19.07 22.72 30.24
C ASN A 507 -17.87 23.23 31.06
N ILE A 508 -17.46 22.52 32.11
CA ILE A 508 -16.25 22.87 32.88
C ILE A 508 -15.01 22.90 31.98
N LYS A 509 -14.87 21.92 31.07
CA LYS A 509 -13.75 21.92 30.10
C LYS A 509 -13.84 23.09 29.13
N ILE A 510 -15.05 23.48 28.71
CA ILE A 510 -15.26 24.65 27.86
C ILE A 510 -14.82 25.92 28.59
N GLU A 511 -15.18 26.07 29.87
CA GLU A 511 -14.73 27.21 30.69
C GLU A 511 -13.20 27.24 30.81
N GLU A 512 -12.56 26.11 31.14
CA GLU A 512 -11.09 25.99 31.19
C GLU A 512 -10.42 26.32 29.84
N GLU A 513 -11.00 25.86 28.72
CA GLU A 513 -10.54 26.16 27.36
C GLU A 513 -10.62 27.67 27.06
N LEU A 514 -11.71 28.34 27.45
CA LEU A 514 -11.90 29.79 27.29
C LEU A 514 -10.94 30.59 28.19
N GLU A 515 -10.74 30.18 29.45
CA GLU A 515 -9.76 30.80 30.35
C GLU A 515 -8.33 30.67 29.79
N ALA A 516 -8.00 29.53 29.18
CA ALA A 516 -6.73 29.35 28.50
C ALA A 516 -6.58 30.28 27.28
N GLN A 517 -7.65 30.47 26.47
CA GLN A 517 -7.62 31.43 25.36
C GLN A 517 -7.48 32.87 25.85
N LEU A 518 -8.16 33.24 26.94
CA LEU A 518 -8.04 34.56 27.55
C LEU A 518 -6.60 34.84 28.01
N ASN A 519 -5.94 33.87 28.64
CA ASN A 519 -4.53 34.00 29.00
C ASN A 519 -3.61 34.07 27.76
N ALA A 520 -3.92 33.30 26.72
CA ALA A 520 -3.18 33.37 25.45
C ALA A 520 -3.30 34.74 24.78
N MET A 521 -4.46 35.40 24.86
CA MET A 521 -4.69 36.76 24.37
C MET A 521 -3.83 37.80 25.10
N LYS A 522 -3.68 37.66 26.43
CA LYS A 522 -2.79 38.51 27.23
C LYS A 522 -1.31 38.35 26.85
N ASP A 523 -0.90 37.14 26.48
CA ASP A 523 0.47 36.89 26.01
C ASP A 523 0.68 37.39 24.57
N LEU A 524 -0.32 37.25 23.70
CA LEU A 524 -0.31 37.83 22.36
C LEU A 524 -0.19 39.36 22.40
N LYS A 525 -0.86 40.03 23.35
CA LYS A 525 -0.71 41.47 23.59
C LYS A 525 0.75 41.86 23.81
N LYS A 526 1.46 41.14 24.70
CA LYS A 526 2.89 41.39 24.99
C LYS A 526 3.75 41.17 23.75
N GLU A 527 3.44 40.14 22.95
CA GLU A 527 4.16 39.86 21.70
C GLU A 527 3.92 40.96 20.65
N ILE A 528 2.70 41.49 20.55
CA ILE A 528 2.35 42.63 19.69
C ILE A 528 3.17 43.86 20.10
N GLU A 529 3.19 44.18 21.39
CA GLU A 529 3.96 45.32 21.92
C GLU A 529 5.47 45.17 21.66
N GLU A 530 5.99 43.95 21.76
CA GLU A 530 7.39 43.67 21.43
C GLU A 530 7.66 43.85 19.92
N ILE A 531 6.75 43.40 19.06
CA ILE A 531 6.84 43.58 17.60
C ILE A 531 6.77 45.07 17.25
N GLU A 532 5.78 45.79 17.79
CA GLU A 532 5.58 47.23 17.64
C GLU A 532 6.87 48.00 18.00
N LYS A 533 7.41 47.74 19.19
CA LYS A 533 8.66 48.33 19.66
C LYS A 533 9.84 48.03 18.73
N ASN A 534 10.00 46.77 18.30
CA ASN A 534 11.07 46.38 17.38
C ASN A 534 10.94 47.08 16.01
N LEU A 535 9.71 47.27 15.51
CA LEU A 535 9.46 47.98 14.27
C LEU A 535 9.79 49.48 14.41
N ILE A 536 9.53 50.10 15.57
CA ILE A 536 9.89 51.50 15.83
C ILE A 536 11.42 51.67 15.92
N GLU A 537 12.11 50.81 16.66
CA GLU A 537 13.55 50.93 16.95
C GLU A 537 14.45 50.63 15.73
N LYS A 538 14.09 49.65 14.90
CA LYS A 538 14.94 49.19 13.79
C LYS A 538 14.66 49.96 12.50
N LYS A 539 15.69 50.34 11.75
CA LYS A 539 15.52 51.05 10.46
C LYS A 539 14.96 50.16 9.35
N ASP A 540 15.39 48.90 9.27
CA ASP A 540 14.98 47.94 8.23
C ASP A 540 14.30 46.70 8.85
N LEU A 541 13.38 46.08 8.10
CA LEU A 541 12.73 44.82 8.43
C LEU A 541 13.65 43.64 8.12
N GLU A 542 14.18 42.95 9.15
CA GLU A 542 14.92 41.71 8.95
C GLU A 542 13.93 40.54 8.77
N TRP A 543 14.44 39.41 8.25
CA TRP A 543 13.64 38.20 8.07
C TRP A 543 13.04 37.69 9.40
N LYS A 544 13.71 37.96 10.51
CA LYS A 544 13.31 37.56 11.86
C LYS A 544 12.01 38.25 12.30
N GLU A 545 11.81 39.54 12.03
CA GLU A 545 10.57 40.25 12.36
C GLU A 545 9.40 39.72 11.52
N LYS A 546 9.63 39.39 10.25
CA LYS A 546 8.61 38.77 9.40
C LYS A 546 8.15 37.43 9.94
N GLU A 547 9.08 36.62 10.42
CA GLU A 547 8.76 35.33 11.02
C GLU A 547 7.95 35.50 12.32
N LYS A 548 8.30 36.49 13.16
CA LYS A 548 7.51 36.83 14.35
C LYS A 548 6.07 37.20 14.00
N VAL A 549 5.86 38.07 13.01
CA VAL A 549 4.51 38.47 12.58
C VAL A 549 3.75 37.30 11.93
N LYS A 550 4.40 36.46 11.12
CA LYS A 550 3.78 35.25 10.57
C LYS A 550 3.38 34.25 11.65
N ASN A 551 4.20 34.09 12.68
CA ASN A 551 3.89 33.23 13.81
C ASN A 551 2.72 33.78 14.63
N LEU A 552 2.65 35.10 14.80
CA LEU A 552 1.51 35.77 15.40
C LEU A 552 0.21 35.50 14.61
N LEU A 553 0.22 35.65 13.28
CA LEU A 553 -0.97 35.36 12.46
C LEU A 553 -1.42 33.90 12.58
N LYS A 554 -0.48 32.96 12.64
CA LYS A 554 -0.79 31.53 12.88
C LYS A 554 -1.43 31.30 14.25
N LYS A 555 -1.00 32.02 15.28
CA LYS A 555 -1.60 31.93 16.62
C LYS A 555 -3.05 32.42 16.61
N TYR A 556 -3.34 33.52 15.90
CA TYR A 556 -4.72 33.99 15.72
C TYR A 556 -5.59 33.02 14.91
N GLN A 557 -5.06 32.40 13.85
CA GLN A 557 -5.78 31.36 13.11
C GLN A 557 -6.14 30.17 14.01
N LYS A 558 -5.17 29.71 14.82
CA LYS A 558 -5.42 28.65 15.78
C LYS A 558 -6.47 29.05 16.82
N LEU A 559 -6.43 30.30 17.30
CA LEU A 559 -7.42 30.83 18.23
C LEU A 559 -8.81 30.83 17.59
N GLU A 560 -8.95 31.28 16.34
CA GLU A 560 -10.21 31.22 15.59
C GLU A 560 -10.76 29.79 15.49
N GLU A 561 -9.92 28.81 15.13
CA GLU A 561 -10.29 27.40 15.08
C GLU A 561 -10.79 26.91 16.44
N THR A 562 -10.06 27.20 17.52
CA THR A 562 -10.45 26.78 18.87
C THR A 562 -11.74 27.44 19.36
N LEU A 563 -11.95 28.73 19.09
CA LEU A 563 -13.20 29.41 19.48
C LEU A 563 -14.40 28.87 18.69
N ASN A 564 -14.22 28.54 17.42
CA ASN A 564 -15.26 27.89 16.61
C ASN A 564 -15.59 26.48 17.13
N GLU A 565 -14.58 25.71 17.54
CA GLU A 565 -14.79 24.41 18.18
C GLU A 565 -15.52 24.54 19.52
N VAL A 566 -15.11 25.49 20.36
CA VAL A 566 -15.79 25.79 21.63
C VAL A 566 -17.26 26.16 21.39
N ASN A 567 -17.54 27.06 20.45
CA ASN A 567 -18.92 27.44 20.11
C ASN A 567 -19.76 26.24 19.65
N LYS A 568 -19.18 25.34 18.83
CA LYS A 568 -19.85 24.09 18.43
C LYS A 568 -20.11 23.17 19.62
N LYS A 569 -19.14 23.01 20.53
CA LYS A 569 -19.31 22.20 21.76
C LYS A 569 -20.43 22.78 22.63
N ILE A 570 -20.45 24.09 22.86
CA ILE A 570 -21.52 24.78 23.61
C ILE A 570 -22.88 24.48 22.98
N ASN A 571 -23.02 24.68 21.67
CA ASN A 571 -24.26 24.45 20.95
C ASN A 571 -24.72 22.98 21.02
N ASN A 572 -23.80 22.03 20.82
CA ASN A 572 -24.10 20.61 20.90
C ASN A 572 -24.53 20.20 22.32
N ASN A 573 -23.76 20.61 23.33
CA ASN A 573 -24.06 20.32 24.73
C ASN A 573 -25.45 20.82 25.11
N GLN A 574 -25.79 22.05 24.71
CA GLN A 574 -27.11 22.62 24.97
C GLN A 574 -28.22 21.90 24.21
N LYS A 575 -28.02 21.56 22.93
CA LYS A 575 -28.99 20.80 22.13
C LYS A 575 -29.27 19.43 22.74
N GLU A 576 -28.24 18.70 23.17
CA GLU A 576 -28.38 17.41 23.84
C GLU A 576 -29.13 17.53 25.16
N ARG A 577 -28.82 18.56 25.97
CA ARG A 577 -29.51 18.84 27.24
C ARG A 577 -31.00 19.14 27.01
N ASN A 578 -31.33 19.94 26.01
CA ASN A 578 -32.70 20.33 25.64
C ASN A 578 -33.56 19.12 25.21
N GLN A 579 -32.96 18.09 24.64
CA GLN A 579 -33.67 16.85 24.29
C GLN A 579 -34.02 16.00 25.53
N ILE A 580 -33.23 16.12 26.60
CA ILE A 580 -33.37 15.31 27.81
C ILE A 580 -34.29 16.00 28.83
N GLN A 581 -34.22 17.34 28.89
CA GLN A 581 -34.91 18.18 29.86
C GLN A 581 -35.60 19.38 29.20
N LYS A 582 -36.82 19.68 29.66
CA LYS A 582 -37.54 20.88 29.26
C LYS A 582 -36.94 22.09 29.98
N ILE A 583 -36.47 23.06 29.21
CA ILE A 583 -35.92 24.33 29.71
C ILE A 583 -37.01 25.42 29.64
N SER A 584 -36.98 26.40 30.54
CA SER A 584 -37.85 27.58 30.48
C SER A 584 -37.57 28.47 29.26
N GLU A 585 -38.59 29.17 28.79
CA GLU A 585 -38.50 30.10 27.64
C GLU A 585 -37.46 31.22 27.88
N GLN A 586 -37.31 31.67 29.13
CA GLN A 586 -36.32 32.67 29.52
C GLN A 586 -34.88 32.16 29.36
N LEU A 587 -34.60 30.92 29.78
CA LEU A 587 -33.28 30.31 29.60
C LEU A 587 -32.98 30.05 28.12
N LEU A 588 -33.98 29.66 27.31
CA LEU A 588 -33.79 29.49 25.87
C LEU A 588 -33.43 30.80 25.16
N GLN A 589 -34.04 31.92 25.54
CA GLN A 589 -33.68 33.24 25.01
C GLN A 589 -32.26 33.66 25.41
N LYS A 590 -31.88 33.44 26.68
CA LYS A 590 -30.50 33.67 27.14
C LYS A 590 -29.49 32.82 26.38
N GLN A 591 -29.84 31.56 26.11
CA GLN A 591 -29.04 30.63 25.34
C GLN A 591 -28.77 31.16 23.91
N GLN A 592 -29.81 31.58 23.19
CA GLN A 592 -29.68 32.13 21.84
C GLN A 592 -28.81 33.39 21.80
N LYS A 593 -29.00 34.30 22.76
CA LYS A 593 -28.16 35.51 22.89
C LYS A 593 -26.71 35.15 23.14
N LEU A 594 -26.44 34.18 24.01
CA LEU A 594 -25.08 33.72 24.31
C LEU A 594 -24.40 33.15 23.06
N GLU A 595 -25.11 32.31 22.28
CA GLU A 595 -24.61 31.78 21.00
C GLU A 595 -24.27 32.91 20.01
N GLU A 596 -25.12 33.93 19.91
CA GLU A 596 -24.88 35.09 19.06
C GLU A 596 -23.61 35.86 19.49
N LEU A 597 -23.41 36.05 20.80
CA LEU A 597 -22.21 36.70 21.34
C LEU A 597 -20.93 35.90 21.06
N PHE A 598 -20.97 34.57 21.20
CA PHE A 598 -19.82 33.71 20.86
C PHE A 598 -19.46 33.77 19.37
N LYS A 599 -20.45 33.88 18.47
CA LYS A 599 -20.20 34.07 17.02
C LYS A 599 -19.54 35.42 16.72
N LYS A 600 -19.81 36.44 17.53
CA LYS A 600 -19.30 37.81 17.34
C LYS A 600 -17.93 38.08 17.95
N ILE A 601 -17.33 37.14 18.70
CA ILE A 601 -15.97 37.29 19.29
C ILE A 601 -14.93 37.64 18.21
N MET A 602 -15.01 37.05 17.01
CA MET A 602 -14.09 37.31 15.91
C MET A 602 -14.81 37.83 14.65
N PRO A 603 -15.06 39.15 14.56
CA PRO A 603 -15.84 39.75 13.47
C PRO A 603 -15.11 39.69 12.12
N GLU A 604 -15.85 39.82 11.00
CA GLU A 604 -15.27 39.79 9.65
C GLU A 604 -14.23 40.88 9.39
N GLU A 605 -14.38 42.04 10.04
CA GLU A 605 -13.43 43.15 9.96
C GLU A 605 -12.04 42.72 10.42
N MET A 606 -11.98 41.89 11.46
CA MET A 606 -10.73 41.33 11.95
C MET A 606 -10.08 40.39 10.93
N LYS A 607 -10.89 39.58 10.26
CA LYS A 607 -10.42 38.68 9.18
C LYS A 607 -9.85 39.47 8.00
N LYS A 608 -10.42 40.64 7.70
CA LYS A 608 -9.85 41.57 6.70
C LYS A 608 -8.51 42.11 7.17
N LEU A 609 -8.41 42.56 8.43
CA LEU A 609 -7.16 43.05 9.01
C LEU A 609 -6.05 42.00 8.95
N PHE A 610 -6.33 40.73 9.25
CA PHE A 610 -5.35 39.65 9.12
C PHE A 610 -4.87 39.43 7.68
N LYS A 611 -5.78 39.47 6.69
CA LYS A 611 -5.43 39.35 5.27
C LYS A 611 -4.57 40.52 4.80
N GLU A 612 -4.93 41.73 5.22
CA GLU A 612 -4.19 42.94 4.92
C GLU A 612 -2.80 42.93 5.55
N LEU A 613 -2.68 42.43 6.77
CA LEU A 613 -1.41 42.27 7.47
C LEU A 613 -0.53 41.22 6.78
N ALA A 614 -1.11 40.09 6.38
CA ALA A 614 -0.42 39.06 5.58
C ALA A 614 0.15 39.63 4.27
N ASN A 615 -0.63 40.44 3.55
CA ASN A 615 -0.20 41.10 2.31
C ASN A 615 0.92 42.13 2.57
N SER A 616 0.84 42.92 3.64
CA SER A 616 1.88 43.91 3.97
C SER A 616 3.22 43.27 4.37
N ILE A 617 3.20 42.10 5.00
CA ILE A 617 4.43 41.30 5.25
C ILE A 617 5.13 40.93 3.93
N GLU A 618 4.35 40.62 2.89
CA GLU A 618 4.86 40.24 1.57
C GLU A 618 5.34 41.45 0.77
N ASN A 619 4.65 42.59 0.87
CA ASN A 619 4.96 43.81 0.10
C ASN A 619 6.04 44.71 0.72
N PHE A 620 6.57 44.39 1.91
CA PHE A 620 7.68 45.09 2.60
C PHE A 620 7.41 46.57 2.95
N ASP A 621 6.16 46.99 3.11
CA ASP A 621 5.86 48.35 3.59
C ASP A 621 5.92 48.42 5.12
N LYS A 622 7.00 49.02 5.64
CA LYS A 622 7.21 49.18 7.08
C LYS A 622 6.16 50.07 7.74
N LYS A 623 5.76 51.17 7.09
CA LYS A 623 4.81 52.13 7.67
C LYS A 623 3.42 51.53 7.74
N GLU A 624 3.01 50.87 6.66
CA GLU A 624 1.74 50.15 6.61
C GLU A 624 1.70 49.00 7.63
N LEU A 625 2.83 48.29 7.83
CA LEU A 625 2.92 47.24 8.85
C LEU A 625 2.83 47.81 10.28
N GLN A 626 3.44 48.96 10.55
CA GLN A 626 3.34 49.62 11.86
C GLN A 626 1.89 50.00 12.18
N GLU A 627 1.20 50.66 11.24
CA GLU A 627 -0.20 51.05 11.41
C GLU A 627 -1.11 49.83 11.62
N LYS A 628 -0.90 48.74 10.86
CA LYS A 628 -1.70 47.51 11.00
C LYS A 628 -1.42 46.76 12.31
N ILE A 629 -0.20 46.80 12.83
CA ILE A 629 0.16 46.21 14.13
C ILE A 629 -0.47 47.00 15.29
N GLU A 630 -0.55 48.33 15.18
CA GLU A 630 -1.26 49.18 16.14
C GLU A 630 -2.77 48.89 16.15
N LYS A 631 -3.41 48.81 14.98
CA LYS A 631 -4.82 48.40 14.87
C LYS A 631 -5.06 47.00 15.42
N LEU A 632 -4.16 46.06 15.15
CA LEU A 632 -4.21 44.70 15.70
C LEU A 632 -4.14 44.70 17.23
N LYS A 633 -3.38 45.61 17.85
CA LYS A 633 -3.29 45.74 19.31
C LYS A 633 -4.65 46.11 19.92
N ILE A 634 -5.33 47.09 19.33
CA ILE A 634 -6.67 47.52 19.76
C ILE A 634 -7.65 46.35 19.62
N SER A 635 -7.67 45.69 18.45
CA SER A 635 -8.54 44.54 18.23
C SER A 635 -8.22 43.34 19.12
N ASN A 636 -6.96 43.16 19.54
CA ASN A 636 -6.59 42.12 20.50
C ASN A 636 -7.26 42.37 21.86
N ASP A 637 -7.27 43.62 22.31
CA ASP A 637 -7.91 44.01 23.57
C ASP A 637 -9.43 43.80 23.51
N ASP A 638 -10.05 44.07 22.37
CA ASP A 638 -11.48 43.79 22.15
C ASP A 638 -11.79 42.30 22.27
N ILE A 639 -11.02 41.45 21.57
CA ILE A 639 -11.24 39.99 21.59
C ILE A 639 -11.01 39.44 23.01
N GLU A 640 -9.99 39.93 23.73
CA GLU A 640 -9.76 39.55 25.13
C GLU A 640 -10.98 39.89 25.99
N LYS A 641 -11.51 41.11 25.85
CA LYS A 641 -12.70 41.59 26.55
C LYS A 641 -13.95 40.79 26.21
N GLU A 642 -14.19 40.48 24.93
CA GLU A 642 -15.36 39.69 24.51
C GLU A 642 -15.27 38.23 24.98
N ILE A 643 -14.08 37.62 25.02
CA ILE A 643 -13.89 36.27 25.61
C ILE A 643 -14.20 36.31 27.12
N ASP A 644 -13.63 37.27 27.85
CA ASP A 644 -13.84 37.45 29.29
C ASP A 644 -15.32 37.65 29.61
N ARG A 645 -15.97 38.53 28.85
CA ARG A 645 -17.42 38.79 28.95
C ARG A 645 -18.24 37.52 28.70
N ASN A 646 -17.99 36.81 27.60
CA ASN A 646 -18.79 35.66 27.21
C ASN A 646 -18.58 34.48 28.17
N LEU A 647 -17.38 34.34 28.75
CA LEU A 647 -17.10 33.39 29.82
C LEU A 647 -17.92 33.70 31.07
N GLU A 648 -17.97 34.96 31.51
CA GLU A 648 -18.79 35.36 32.68
C GLU A 648 -20.28 35.13 32.42
N LEU A 649 -20.77 35.44 31.21
CA LEU A 649 -22.15 35.17 30.82
C LEU A 649 -22.46 33.67 30.74
N LEU A 650 -21.50 32.84 30.29
CA LEU A 650 -21.62 31.38 30.29
C LEU A 650 -21.73 30.83 31.73
N LYS A 651 -20.87 31.30 32.65
CA LYS A 651 -20.91 30.93 34.07
C LYS A 651 -22.24 31.33 34.72
N GLN A 652 -22.73 32.54 34.42
CA GLN A 652 -24.03 33.00 34.90
C GLN A 652 -25.19 32.14 34.34
N PHE A 653 -25.12 31.78 33.04
CA PHE A 653 -26.10 30.90 32.42
C PHE A 653 -26.08 29.50 33.03
N GLU A 654 -24.91 28.92 33.27
CA GLU A 654 -24.76 27.62 33.93
C GLU A 654 -25.33 27.64 35.35
N PHE A 655 -25.09 28.70 36.11
CA PHE A 655 -25.69 28.89 37.42
C PHE A 655 -27.23 28.93 37.34
N ASP A 656 -27.80 29.75 36.46
CA ASP A 656 -29.25 29.87 36.29
C ASP A 656 -29.88 28.52 35.88
N GLN A 657 -29.20 27.79 35.00
CA GLN A 657 -29.61 26.46 34.53
C GLN A 657 -29.60 25.45 35.69
N LYS A 658 -28.48 25.31 36.41
CA LYS A 658 -28.35 24.40 37.55
C LYS A 658 -29.30 24.75 38.70
N LEU A 659 -29.62 26.03 38.88
CA LEU A 659 -30.60 26.47 39.88
C LEU A 659 -32.01 25.99 39.53
N GLU A 660 -32.39 26.11 38.26
CA GLU A 660 -33.68 25.63 37.77
C GLU A 660 -33.79 24.09 37.87
N GLU A 661 -32.73 23.37 37.53
CA GLU A 661 -32.66 21.92 37.74
C GLU A 661 -32.79 21.52 39.20
N THR A 662 -32.13 22.25 40.09
CA THR A 662 -32.18 21.97 41.52
C THR A 662 -33.60 22.21 42.06
N ILE A 663 -34.28 23.26 41.59
CA ILE A 663 -35.69 23.53 41.91
C ILE A 663 -36.60 22.40 41.37
N ASP A 664 -36.37 21.91 40.16
CA ASP A 664 -37.14 20.81 39.59
C ASP A 664 -36.90 19.46 40.28
N ASP A 665 -35.66 19.17 40.67
CA ASP A 665 -35.33 17.99 41.47
C ASP A 665 -35.94 18.09 42.88
N LEU A 666 -35.98 19.29 43.48
CA LEU A 666 -36.69 19.55 44.73
C LEU A 666 -38.19 19.27 44.59
N LYS A 667 -38.83 19.74 43.51
CA LYS A 667 -40.25 19.45 43.22
C LYS A 667 -40.51 17.95 43.08
N LYS A 668 -39.68 17.24 42.33
CA LYS A 668 -39.80 15.77 42.17
C LYS A 668 -39.65 15.05 43.51
N LEU A 669 -38.68 15.45 44.33
CA LEU A 669 -38.46 14.85 45.65
C LEU A 669 -39.62 15.14 46.61
N LYS A 670 -40.14 16.37 46.58
CA LYS A 670 -41.34 16.80 47.31
C LYS A 670 -42.55 15.94 46.92
N GLU A 671 -42.79 15.74 45.62
CA GLU A 671 -43.85 14.84 45.16
C GLU A 671 -43.65 13.38 45.60
N LYS A 672 -42.41 12.88 45.58
CA LYS A 672 -42.08 11.52 46.05
C LYS A 672 -42.40 11.36 47.54
N GLU A 673 -41.99 12.33 48.37
CA GLU A 673 -42.27 12.36 49.81
C GLU A 673 -43.77 12.49 50.10
N GLU A 674 -44.49 13.31 49.34
CA GLU A 674 -45.94 13.47 49.49
C GLU A 674 -46.69 12.17 49.12
N LYS A 675 -46.32 11.53 47.99
CA LYS A 675 -46.84 10.22 47.58
C LYS A 675 -46.53 9.16 48.64
N LEU A 676 -45.30 9.16 49.19
CA LEU A 676 -44.89 8.22 50.23
C LEU A 676 -45.68 8.44 51.53
N SER A 677 -45.92 9.69 51.93
CA SER A 677 -46.77 10.03 53.08
C SER A 677 -48.18 9.47 52.93
N ASN A 678 -48.80 9.66 51.77
CA ASN A 678 -50.12 9.12 51.48
C ASN A 678 -50.13 7.58 51.51
N LEU A 679 -49.10 6.93 50.98
CA LEU A 679 -48.95 5.47 51.01
C LEU A 679 -48.73 4.92 52.43
N SER A 680 -48.00 5.65 53.29
CA SER A 680 -47.77 5.30 54.69
C SER A 680 -49.07 5.31 55.53
N THR A 681 -50.07 6.11 55.15
CA THR A 681 -51.38 6.12 55.85
C THR A 681 -52.26 4.91 55.52
N LYS A 682 -52.06 4.26 54.37
CA LYS A 682 -52.82 3.09 53.93
C LYS A 682 -52.23 1.79 54.51
N LYS A 683 -53.08 0.94 55.10
CA LYS A 683 -52.65 -0.31 55.74
C LYS A 683 -52.24 -1.42 54.76
N GLU A 684 -52.62 -1.34 53.49
CA GLU A 684 -52.43 -2.40 52.48
C GLU A 684 -50.99 -2.56 51.97
N ASN A 685 -50.09 -1.59 52.19
CA ASN A 685 -48.74 -1.63 51.64
C ASN A 685 -47.74 -2.38 52.56
N GLU A 686 -46.79 -3.10 51.95
CA GLU A 686 -45.67 -3.76 52.63
C GLU A 686 -44.73 -2.74 53.30
N LEU A 687 -44.37 -2.97 54.56
CA LEU A 687 -43.52 -2.05 55.35
C LEU A 687 -42.12 -1.93 54.72
N ASN A 688 -41.54 -3.05 54.29
CA ASN A 688 -40.20 -3.09 53.69
C ASN A 688 -40.09 -2.21 52.44
N LYS A 689 -41.13 -2.20 51.58
CA LYS A 689 -41.18 -1.34 50.39
C LYS A 689 -41.28 0.15 50.72
N LEU A 690 -41.88 0.51 51.86
CA LEU A 690 -41.94 1.91 52.32
C LEU A 690 -40.59 2.35 52.89
N GLU A 691 -39.91 1.48 53.63
CA GLU A 691 -38.56 1.73 54.13
C GLU A 691 -37.54 1.90 53.01
N GLU A 692 -37.55 1.02 52.00
CA GLU A 692 -36.70 1.14 50.81
C GLU A 692 -36.93 2.44 50.05
N LYS A 693 -38.21 2.83 49.85
CA LYS A 693 -38.55 4.11 49.21
C LYS A 693 -38.09 5.31 50.05
N GLN A 694 -38.20 5.25 51.37
CA GLN A 694 -37.70 6.32 52.24
C GLN A 694 -36.16 6.43 52.22
N LYS A 695 -35.45 5.30 52.18
CA LYS A 695 -33.98 5.27 52.02
C LYS A 695 -33.57 5.87 50.68
N SER A 696 -34.26 5.49 49.60
CA SER A 696 -34.03 6.08 48.27
C SER A 696 -34.28 7.59 48.24
N ASN A 697 -35.32 8.09 48.91
CA ASN A 697 -35.57 9.53 49.01
C ASN A 697 -34.49 10.25 49.83
N LEU A 698 -33.95 9.63 50.88
CA LEU A 698 -32.81 10.16 51.65
C LEU A 698 -31.55 10.26 50.78
N GLU A 699 -31.25 9.22 49.99
CA GLU A 699 -30.12 9.23 49.06
C GLU A 699 -30.29 10.29 47.95
N ASP A 700 -31.50 10.44 47.41
CA ASP A 700 -31.82 11.51 46.45
C ASP A 700 -31.64 12.90 47.09
N PHE A 701 -31.98 13.06 48.37
CA PHE A 701 -31.79 14.32 49.10
C PHE A 701 -30.32 14.64 49.39
N GLU A 702 -29.51 13.65 49.78
CA GLU A 702 -28.05 13.84 49.99
C GLU A 702 -27.37 14.29 48.69
N LYS A 703 -27.73 13.68 47.55
CA LYS A 703 -27.26 14.12 46.23
C LYS A 703 -27.69 15.55 45.92
N LEU A 704 -28.91 15.92 46.29
CA LEU A 704 -29.43 17.28 46.10
C LEU A 704 -28.67 18.29 46.99
N LYS A 705 -28.29 17.90 48.21
CA LYS A 705 -27.44 18.69 49.10
C LYS A 705 -26.06 18.94 48.51
N GLU A 706 -25.46 17.93 47.89
CA GLU A 706 -24.21 18.10 47.14
C GLU A 706 -24.38 19.05 45.95
N LYS A 707 -25.48 18.93 45.19
CA LYS A 707 -25.81 19.89 44.11
C LYS A 707 -25.92 21.31 44.64
N LEU A 708 -26.65 21.53 45.75
CA LEU A 708 -26.78 22.85 46.39
C LEU A 708 -25.45 23.43 46.89
N LYS A 709 -24.55 22.59 47.41
CA LYS A 709 -23.19 23.00 47.78
C LYS A 709 -22.38 23.43 46.56
N ASN A 710 -22.42 22.66 45.47
CA ASN A 710 -21.73 23.01 44.22
C ASN A 710 -22.30 24.29 43.60
N LEU A 711 -23.61 24.45 43.66
CA LEU A 711 -24.30 25.64 43.19
C LEU A 711 -23.93 26.89 44.02
N ASN A 712 -23.78 26.75 45.34
CA ASN A 712 -23.23 27.80 46.19
C ASN A 712 -21.76 28.14 45.86
N LYS A 713 -20.93 27.16 45.47
CA LYS A 713 -19.54 27.42 45.03
C LYS A 713 -19.51 28.23 43.74
N LEU A 714 -20.24 27.78 42.71
CA LEU A 714 -20.39 28.49 41.43
C LEU A 714 -20.89 29.92 41.67
N LYS A 715 -21.84 30.08 42.58
CA LYS A 715 -22.31 31.40 42.96
C LYS A 715 -21.19 32.29 43.49
N ASN A 716 -20.39 31.80 44.44
CA ASN A 716 -19.30 32.57 45.05
C ASN A 716 -18.18 32.93 44.05
N GLU A 717 -18.07 32.22 42.94
CA GLU A 717 -17.14 32.54 41.85
C GLU A 717 -17.66 33.69 40.97
N LEU A 718 -18.97 33.95 40.95
CA LEU A 718 -19.56 35.07 40.21
C LEU A 718 -19.32 36.43 40.91
N PRO A 719 -19.07 37.51 40.15
CA PRO A 719 -18.77 38.83 40.70
C PRO A 719 -19.96 39.46 41.44
N LYS A 720 -19.74 39.96 42.68
CA LYS A 720 -20.73 40.56 43.59
C LYS A 720 -21.91 39.61 43.96
N SER A 721 -21.63 38.36 44.30
CA SER A 721 -22.67 37.41 44.72
C SER A 721 -22.73 37.22 46.25
N ASN A 722 -23.94 37.00 46.77
CA ASN A 722 -24.17 36.57 48.16
C ASN A 722 -24.50 35.06 48.19
N PRO A 723 -24.05 34.30 49.20
CA PRO A 723 -24.39 32.87 49.32
C PRO A 723 -25.90 32.66 49.47
N LEU A 724 -26.42 31.52 48.98
CA LEU A 724 -27.86 31.20 49.00
C LEU A 724 -28.38 30.93 50.43
N ASN A 725 -27.48 30.67 51.39
CA ASN A 725 -27.81 30.46 52.80
C ASN A 725 -28.89 29.39 53.04
N THR A 726 -28.78 28.22 52.40
CA THR A 726 -29.78 27.13 52.43
C THR A 726 -29.52 26.07 53.51
N GLU A 727 -28.31 26.03 54.08
CA GLU A 727 -27.81 24.95 54.95
C GLU A 727 -28.73 24.61 56.14
N LYS A 728 -29.31 25.62 56.81
CA LYS A 728 -30.21 25.40 57.95
C LYS A 728 -31.48 24.63 57.57
N ILE A 729 -32.06 24.94 56.41
CA ILE A 729 -33.27 24.28 55.92
C ILE A 729 -32.93 22.86 55.47
N GLU A 730 -31.75 22.67 54.86
CA GLU A 730 -31.26 21.36 54.46
C GLU A 730 -31.10 20.40 55.64
N GLU A 731 -30.51 20.87 56.75
CA GLU A 731 -30.38 20.07 57.98
C GLU A 731 -31.74 19.70 58.59
N GLU A 732 -32.71 20.62 58.57
CA GLU A 732 -34.08 20.34 59.03
C GLU A 732 -34.79 19.30 58.16
N ILE A 733 -34.62 19.35 56.84
CA ILE A 733 -35.15 18.35 55.90
C ILE A 733 -34.53 16.99 56.18
N GLN A 734 -33.20 16.90 56.28
CA GLN A 734 -32.47 15.67 56.57
C GLN A 734 -32.96 15.03 57.88
N ASN A 735 -33.02 15.81 58.95
CA ASN A 735 -33.51 15.36 60.25
C ASN A 735 -34.96 14.84 60.18
N SER A 736 -35.82 15.49 59.40
CA SER A 736 -37.22 15.06 59.25
C SER A 736 -37.35 13.74 58.47
N MET A 737 -36.54 13.55 57.41
CA MET A 737 -36.51 12.32 56.60
C MET A 737 -35.89 11.14 57.36
N GLU A 738 -34.80 11.36 58.10
CA GLU A 738 -34.22 10.33 58.98
C GLU A 738 -35.18 9.91 60.10
N ASN A 739 -35.88 10.88 60.68
CA ASN A 739 -36.91 10.58 61.67
C ASN A 739 -38.05 9.78 61.05
N SER A 740 -38.47 10.07 59.80
CA SER A 740 -39.45 9.24 59.08
C SER A 740 -38.96 7.79 58.97
N LEU A 741 -37.72 7.58 58.53
CA LEU A 741 -37.13 6.24 58.39
C LEU A 741 -37.12 5.48 59.72
N LYS A 742 -36.63 6.11 60.80
CA LYS A 742 -36.62 5.54 62.16
C LYS A 742 -38.02 5.19 62.67
N GLN A 743 -39.06 5.92 62.25
CA GLN A 743 -40.45 5.61 62.61
C GLN A 743 -41.04 4.48 61.76
N LEU A 744 -40.64 4.35 60.49
CA LEU A 744 -41.01 3.22 59.64
C LEU A 744 -40.40 1.91 60.17
N GLU A 745 -39.11 1.91 60.54
CA GLU A 745 -38.42 0.77 61.15
C GLU A 745 -39.07 0.33 62.47
N LYS A 746 -39.60 1.29 63.24
CA LYS A 746 -40.36 1.04 64.48
C LYS A 746 -41.83 0.70 64.22
N ASN A 747 -42.23 0.49 62.96
CA ASN A 747 -43.59 0.20 62.49
C ASN A 747 -44.65 1.27 62.90
N LYS A 748 -44.23 2.52 63.14
CA LYS A 748 -45.07 3.65 63.53
C LYS A 748 -45.49 4.48 62.31
N ARG A 749 -46.24 3.85 61.39
CA ARG A 749 -46.63 4.43 60.08
C ARG A 749 -47.29 5.81 60.14
N LYS A 750 -48.17 6.08 61.13
CA LYS A 750 -48.79 7.40 61.29
C LYS A 750 -47.81 8.48 61.75
N GLN A 751 -46.78 8.13 62.50
CA GLN A 751 -45.73 9.08 62.92
C GLN A 751 -44.75 9.32 61.77
N ALA A 752 -44.40 8.27 61.02
CA ALA A 752 -43.62 8.39 59.78
C ALA A 752 -44.30 9.31 58.76
N SER A 753 -45.60 9.10 58.47
CA SER A 753 -46.37 9.97 57.58
C SER A 753 -46.36 11.45 58.00
N LYS A 754 -46.42 11.74 59.31
CA LYS A 754 -46.28 13.11 59.83
C LYS A 754 -44.87 13.68 59.59
N SER A 755 -43.83 12.89 59.80
CA SER A 755 -42.45 13.27 59.49
C SER A 755 -42.27 13.54 57.99
N GLN A 756 -42.81 12.70 57.11
CA GLN A 756 -42.80 12.87 55.65
C GLN A 756 -43.54 14.16 55.22
N GLN A 757 -44.68 14.48 55.87
CA GLN A 757 -45.37 15.75 55.64
C GLN A 757 -44.55 16.97 56.09
N LEU A 758 -43.83 16.87 57.21
CA LEU A 758 -42.91 17.91 57.65
C LEU A 758 -41.76 18.08 56.64
N SER A 759 -41.18 16.98 56.13
CA SER A 759 -40.19 17.01 55.06
C SER A 759 -40.74 17.69 53.80
N THR A 760 -41.96 17.35 53.39
CA THR A 760 -42.63 17.95 52.22
C THR A 760 -42.82 19.46 52.40
N LYS A 761 -43.22 19.92 53.59
CA LYS A 761 -43.34 21.35 53.91
C LYS A 761 -42.00 22.06 53.87
N LYS A 762 -40.95 21.46 54.42
CA LYS A 762 -39.60 22.03 54.43
C LYS A 762 -38.96 22.04 53.05
N LEU A 763 -39.23 21.04 52.22
CA LEU A 763 -38.87 21.05 50.79
C LEU A 763 -39.59 22.19 50.05
N SER A 764 -40.86 22.45 50.35
CA SER A 764 -41.59 23.62 49.80
C SER A 764 -40.98 24.94 50.25
N GLU A 765 -40.62 25.06 51.53
CA GLU A 765 -39.96 26.26 52.07
C GLU A 765 -38.61 26.52 51.39
N LEU A 766 -37.83 25.46 51.12
CA LEU A 766 -36.57 25.57 50.38
C LEU A 766 -36.80 25.97 48.92
N GLU A 767 -37.78 25.34 48.25
CA GLU A 767 -38.18 25.67 46.87
C GLU A 767 -38.64 27.13 46.74
N GLU A 768 -39.50 27.59 47.64
CA GLU A 768 -39.98 28.98 47.70
C GLU A 768 -38.83 29.94 47.96
N LYS A 769 -37.94 29.64 48.91
CA LYS A 769 -36.77 30.46 49.19
C LYS A 769 -35.86 30.61 47.97
N LEU A 770 -35.59 29.52 47.23
CA LEU A 770 -34.76 29.56 46.02
C LEU A 770 -35.43 30.37 44.91
N ASN A 771 -36.75 30.22 44.71
CA ASN A 771 -37.51 31.02 43.75
C ASN A 771 -37.56 32.50 44.12
N GLU A 772 -37.82 32.82 45.40
CA GLU A 772 -37.77 34.20 45.91
C GLU A 772 -36.39 34.82 45.72
N GLN A 773 -35.34 34.05 45.98
CA GLN A 773 -33.97 34.52 45.80
C GLN A 773 -33.65 34.75 44.33
N LYS A 774 -34.05 33.85 43.42
CA LYS A 774 -33.93 34.04 41.96
C LYS A 774 -34.63 35.32 41.50
N GLN A 775 -35.86 35.57 41.98
CA GLN A 775 -36.63 36.77 41.62
C GLN A 775 -36.02 38.06 42.21
N LYS A 776 -35.66 38.05 43.49
CA LYS A 776 -35.02 39.21 44.14
C LYS A 776 -33.70 39.56 43.48
N GLU A 777 -32.88 38.57 43.17
CA GLU A 777 -31.59 38.78 42.51
C GLU A 777 -31.75 39.33 41.10
N SER A 778 -32.70 38.80 40.32
CA SER A 778 -33.01 39.35 39.00
C SER A 778 -33.46 40.82 39.08
N MET A 779 -34.31 41.18 40.04
CA MET A 779 -34.78 42.57 40.22
C MET A 779 -33.67 43.51 40.73
N GLU A 780 -32.88 43.07 41.73
CA GLU A 780 -31.77 43.84 42.28
C GLU A 780 -30.69 44.08 41.20
N GLN A 781 -30.33 43.04 40.45
CA GLN A 781 -29.36 43.13 39.36
C GLN A 781 -29.85 44.07 38.25
N GLN A 782 -31.11 43.95 37.82
CA GLN A 782 -31.67 44.86 36.81
C GLN A 782 -31.72 46.31 37.31
N THR A 783 -32.00 46.54 38.60
CA THR A 783 -32.04 47.88 39.18
C THR A 783 -30.64 48.48 39.28
N GLU A 784 -29.65 47.74 39.79
CA GLU A 784 -28.24 48.15 39.83
C GLU A 784 -27.72 48.45 38.42
N ASN A 785 -28.08 47.60 37.45
CA ASN A 785 -27.72 47.78 36.04
C ASN A 785 -28.32 49.07 35.46
N ILE A 786 -29.59 49.39 35.75
CA ILE A 786 -30.20 50.66 35.32
C ILE A 786 -29.48 51.85 35.93
N GLU A 787 -29.18 51.81 37.23
CA GLU A 787 -28.50 52.92 37.92
C GLU A 787 -27.10 53.14 37.34
N THR A 788 -26.34 52.05 37.17
CA THR A 788 -25.00 52.09 36.57
C THR A 788 -25.06 52.62 35.14
N LEU A 789 -26.03 52.16 34.34
CA LEU A 789 -26.18 52.61 32.96
C LEU A 789 -26.59 54.09 32.88
N ARG A 790 -27.43 54.58 33.81
CA ARG A 790 -27.73 56.03 33.93
C ARG A 790 -26.49 56.84 34.23
N GLN A 791 -25.66 56.38 35.17
CA GLN A 791 -24.40 57.06 35.53
C GLN A 791 -23.43 57.08 34.35
N ILE A 792 -23.27 55.97 33.64
CA ILE A 792 -22.44 55.91 32.43
C ILE A 792 -22.97 56.88 31.37
N LEU A 793 -24.28 56.89 31.14
CA LEU A 793 -24.93 57.79 30.17
C LEU A 793 -24.77 59.26 30.57
N GLU A 794 -24.89 59.61 31.86
CA GLU A 794 -24.65 60.97 32.36
C GLU A 794 -23.18 61.40 32.17
N ASN A 795 -22.23 60.52 32.52
CA ASN A 795 -20.81 60.77 32.33
C ASN A 795 -20.43 60.91 30.85
N LEU A 796 -21.05 60.10 29.98
CA LEU A 796 -20.85 60.15 28.53
C LEU A 796 -21.42 61.43 27.91
N ILE A 797 -22.60 61.88 28.34
CA ILE A 797 -23.17 63.16 27.92
C ILE A 797 -22.25 64.30 28.38
N TYR A 798 -21.78 64.27 29.63
CA TYR A 798 -20.83 65.27 30.13
C TYR A 798 -19.54 65.29 29.29
N PHE A 799 -18.96 64.11 29.01
CA PHE A 799 -17.81 63.96 28.13
C PHE A 799 -18.07 64.57 26.74
N SER A 800 -19.21 64.24 26.11
CA SER A 800 -19.55 64.77 24.79
C SER A 800 -19.70 66.30 24.77
N VAL A 801 -20.27 66.90 25.82
CA VAL A 801 -20.44 68.35 25.95
C VAL A 801 -19.09 69.04 26.17
N GLU A 802 -18.22 68.46 27.01
CA GLU A 802 -16.88 68.99 27.22
C GLU A 802 -16.00 68.90 25.96
N GLU A 803 -16.13 67.81 25.19
CA GLU A 803 -15.47 67.63 23.90
C GLU A 803 -15.97 68.64 22.87
N GLU A 804 -17.28 68.91 22.80
CA GLU A 804 -17.86 69.94 21.95
C GLU A 804 -17.35 71.35 22.31
N ASN A 805 -17.37 71.69 23.60
CA ASN A 805 -16.84 72.96 24.09
C ASN A 805 -15.35 73.13 23.76
N LEU A 806 -14.57 72.06 23.94
CA LEU A 806 -13.16 72.05 23.61
C LEU A 806 -12.93 72.19 22.11
N MET A 807 -13.70 71.49 21.27
CA MET A 807 -13.64 71.57 19.81
C MET A 807 -13.95 72.97 19.30
N LEU A 808 -15.01 73.61 19.79
CA LEU A 808 -15.38 74.98 19.43
C LEU A 808 -14.30 75.98 19.86
N THR A 809 -13.77 75.80 21.07
CA THR A 809 -12.72 76.67 21.61
C THR A 809 -11.43 76.51 20.79
N MET A 810 -11.00 75.27 20.54
CA MET A 810 -9.78 74.95 19.79
C MET A 810 -9.87 75.39 18.33
N GLY A 811 -11.04 75.24 17.69
CA GLY A 811 -11.27 75.70 16.32
C GLY A 811 -11.27 77.23 16.15
N SER A 812 -11.53 77.97 17.23
CA SER A 812 -11.48 79.45 17.24
C SER A 812 -10.12 80.04 17.65
N LEU A 813 -9.22 79.20 18.16
CA LEU A 813 -7.91 79.60 18.66
C LEU A 813 -6.87 79.65 17.54
N ASP A 814 -6.00 80.67 17.62
CA ASP A 814 -4.80 80.71 16.80
C ASP A 814 -3.79 79.66 17.32
N SER A 815 -3.07 79.01 16.41
CA SER A 815 -2.06 77.99 16.72
C SER A 815 -0.98 78.53 17.66
N ASP A 816 -0.70 79.84 17.65
CA ASP A 816 0.31 80.49 18.49
C ASP A 816 -0.17 80.95 19.87
N ASP A 817 -1.46 80.79 20.21
CA ASP A 817 -2.01 81.18 21.51
C ASP A 817 -1.42 80.32 22.65
N PRO A 818 -0.88 80.92 23.74
CA PRO A 818 -0.37 80.16 24.89
C PRO A 818 -1.40 79.21 25.55
N ARG A 819 -2.69 79.51 25.43
CA ARG A 819 -3.79 78.66 25.93
C ARG A 819 -3.96 77.37 25.14
N TYR A 820 -3.42 77.30 23.92
CA TYR A 820 -3.46 76.11 23.07
C TYR A 820 -2.88 74.88 23.80
N ILE A 821 -1.78 75.07 24.56
CA ILE A 821 -1.17 74.00 25.36
C ILE A 821 -2.12 73.55 26.48
N GLN A 822 -2.84 74.48 27.12
CA GLN A 822 -3.80 74.16 28.19
C GLN A 822 -4.96 73.33 27.65
N PHE A 823 -5.49 73.70 26.48
CA PHE A 823 -6.57 72.95 25.83
C PHE A 823 -6.12 71.60 25.28
N MET A 824 -4.86 71.47 24.83
CA MET A 824 -4.27 70.17 24.52
C MET A 824 -4.17 69.27 25.78
N TYR A 825 -3.80 69.82 26.94
CA TYR A 825 -3.84 69.05 28.20
C TYR A 825 -5.28 68.67 28.57
N LYS A 826 -6.25 69.56 28.36
CA LYS A 826 -7.67 69.26 28.57
C LYS A 826 -8.17 68.12 27.67
N GLN A 827 -7.72 68.05 26.41
CA GLN A 827 -7.99 66.87 25.55
C GLN A 827 -7.42 65.58 26.17
N GLY A 828 -6.23 65.65 26.75
CA GLY A 828 -5.60 64.53 27.45
C GLY A 828 -6.34 64.11 28.72
N GLU A 829 -6.97 65.05 29.43
CA GLU A 829 -7.86 64.75 30.57
C GLU A 829 -9.13 64.03 30.08
N LEU A 830 -9.79 64.56 29.03
CA LEU A 830 -10.97 63.93 28.42
C LEU A 830 -10.68 62.52 27.92
N ARG A 831 -9.48 62.25 27.38
CA ARG A 831 -9.05 60.89 27.05
C ARG A 831 -9.10 59.94 28.26
N ASN A 832 -8.64 60.39 29.43
CA ASN A 832 -8.64 59.57 30.64
C ASN A 832 -10.08 59.36 31.14
N ASP A 833 -10.93 60.39 31.05
CA ASP A 833 -12.35 60.29 31.41
C ASP A 833 -13.08 59.29 30.50
N ALA A 834 -12.78 59.28 29.20
CA ALA A 834 -13.31 58.29 28.24
C ALA A 834 -12.89 56.86 28.61
N SER A 835 -11.65 56.66 29.07
CA SER A 835 -11.17 55.35 29.55
C SER A 835 -11.93 54.85 30.78
N ILE A 836 -12.36 55.76 31.68
CA ILE A 836 -13.17 55.39 32.85
C ILE A 836 -14.59 54.98 32.42
N ILE A 837 -15.16 55.68 31.44
CA ILE A 837 -16.47 55.36 30.86
C ILE A 837 -16.42 53.97 30.21
N GLU A 838 -15.36 53.69 29.45
CA GLU A 838 -15.11 52.38 28.85
C GLU A 838 -15.00 51.26 29.89
N ASP A 839 -14.16 51.41 30.91
CA ASP A 839 -13.99 50.37 31.94
C ASP A 839 -15.31 50.08 32.66
N SER A 840 -16.08 51.14 32.95
CA SER A 840 -17.40 51.04 33.57
C SER A 840 -18.40 50.30 32.67
N LEU A 841 -18.38 50.61 31.37
CA LEU A 841 -19.26 50.01 30.38
C LEU A 841 -18.89 48.56 30.07
N PHE A 842 -17.60 48.25 30.03
CA PHE A 842 -17.12 46.87 29.91
C PHE A 842 -17.51 46.05 31.14
N ALA A 843 -17.33 46.57 32.36
CA ALA A 843 -17.76 45.89 33.58
C ALA A 843 -19.27 45.63 33.59
N LEU A 844 -20.06 46.54 33.03
CA LEU A 844 -21.50 46.36 32.86
C LEU A 844 -21.85 45.32 31.78
N SER A 845 -21.08 45.27 30.68
CA SER A 845 -21.27 44.31 29.57
C SER A 845 -21.17 42.84 30.00
N LYS A 846 -20.39 42.55 31.05
CA LYS A 846 -20.28 41.22 31.67
C LYS A 846 -21.59 40.75 32.33
N ARG A 847 -22.54 41.66 32.56
CA ARG A 847 -23.80 41.39 33.27
C ARG A 847 -25.03 41.56 32.38
N ILE A 848 -24.90 42.34 31.31
CA ILE A 848 -25.98 42.67 30.39
C ILE A 848 -25.61 42.13 29.00
N PRO A 849 -26.14 40.96 28.60
CA PRO A 849 -25.96 40.40 27.26
C PRO A 849 -26.36 41.36 26.12
N GLU A 850 -27.33 42.25 26.38
CA GLU A 850 -27.87 43.21 25.41
C GLU A 850 -26.88 44.32 25.02
N ILE A 851 -25.81 44.54 25.80
CA ILE A 851 -24.74 45.47 25.43
C ILE A 851 -24.02 44.90 24.20
N SER A 852 -24.33 45.40 23.01
CA SER A 852 -23.80 44.84 21.77
C SER A 852 -22.28 45.09 21.60
N PRO A 853 -21.57 44.25 20.82
CA PRO A 853 -20.19 44.53 20.41
C PRO A 853 -20.02 45.86 19.66
N THR A 854 -21.10 46.40 19.08
CA THR A 854 -21.14 47.73 18.45
C THR A 854 -20.76 48.83 19.43
N ILE A 855 -21.05 48.66 20.72
CA ILE A 855 -20.69 49.63 21.76
C ILE A 855 -19.17 49.70 21.95
N ASN A 856 -18.47 48.56 21.96
CA ASN A 856 -17.00 48.53 22.02
C ASN A 856 -16.38 49.19 20.80
N ARG A 857 -16.99 49.04 19.62
CA ARG A 857 -16.54 49.72 18.40
C ARG A 857 -16.59 51.25 18.54
N GLU A 858 -17.67 51.82 19.05
CA GLU A 858 -17.78 53.28 19.23
C GLU A 858 -16.79 53.80 20.30
N ILE A 859 -16.53 53.02 21.36
CA ILE A 859 -15.47 53.34 22.34
C ILE A 859 -14.09 53.39 21.68
N ASN A 860 -13.78 52.42 20.83
CA ASN A 860 -12.49 52.38 20.14
C ASN A 860 -12.33 53.57 19.19
N VAL A 861 -13.40 53.98 18.51
CA VAL A 861 -13.41 55.21 17.71
C VAL A 861 -13.09 56.43 18.59
N ILE A 862 -13.69 56.53 19.79
CA ILE A 862 -13.37 57.59 20.76
C ILE A 862 -11.88 57.55 21.10
N GLN A 863 -11.32 56.41 21.48
CA GLN A 863 -9.90 56.29 21.85
C GLN A 863 -8.95 56.63 20.70
N GLU A 864 -9.15 56.01 19.52
CA GLU A 864 -8.32 56.18 18.34
C GLU A 864 -8.31 57.65 17.89
N LYS A 865 -9.51 58.24 17.74
CA LYS A 865 -9.64 59.62 17.29
C LYS A 865 -9.18 60.62 18.36
N THR A 866 -9.26 60.29 19.64
CA THR A 866 -8.66 61.10 20.72
C THR A 866 -7.15 61.14 20.63
N ASN A 867 -6.50 59.99 20.39
CA ASN A 867 -5.06 59.94 20.23
C ASN A 867 -4.60 60.70 18.97
N GLU A 868 -5.28 60.50 17.84
CA GLU A 868 -5.03 61.26 16.61
C GLU A 868 -5.23 62.78 16.82
N ALA A 869 -6.27 63.19 17.56
CA ALA A 869 -6.51 64.59 17.88
C ALA A 869 -5.35 65.18 18.69
N ILE A 870 -4.90 64.48 19.72
CA ILE A 870 -3.76 64.90 20.55
C ILE A 870 -2.49 65.03 19.70
N ASP A 871 -2.20 64.08 18.82
CA ASP A 871 -1.01 64.14 17.96
C ASP A 871 -1.08 65.29 16.95
N HIS A 872 -2.22 65.51 16.30
CA HIS A 872 -2.41 66.70 15.46
C HIS A 872 -2.30 68.00 16.26
N PHE A 873 -2.79 68.04 17.50
CA PHE A 873 -2.63 69.21 18.37
C PHE A 873 -1.16 69.43 18.76
N ARG A 874 -0.39 68.37 19.04
CA ARG A 874 1.06 68.48 19.29
C ARG A 874 1.81 69.07 18.10
N GLU A 875 1.38 68.76 16.89
CA GLU A 875 1.91 69.31 15.64
C GLU A 875 1.31 70.68 15.25
N ARG A 876 0.39 71.22 16.08
CA ARG A 876 -0.36 72.47 15.84
C ARG A 876 -1.24 72.45 14.58
N GLU A 877 -1.64 71.26 14.13
CA GLU A 877 -2.57 71.06 13.02
C GLU A 877 -4.03 71.17 13.49
N THR A 878 -4.43 72.36 13.98
CA THR A 878 -5.72 72.61 14.65
C THR A 878 -6.94 72.12 13.87
N PHE A 879 -6.97 72.34 12.56
CA PHE A 879 -8.09 71.93 11.70
C PHE A 879 -8.25 70.42 11.62
N LYS A 880 -7.13 69.67 11.55
CA LYS A 880 -7.18 68.21 11.54
C LYS A 880 -7.55 67.67 12.91
N GLY A 881 -6.98 68.22 13.98
CA GLY A 881 -7.33 67.85 15.35
C GLY A 881 -8.80 68.06 15.66
N THR A 882 -9.36 69.23 15.34
CA THR A 882 -10.80 69.53 15.52
C THR A 882 -11.70 68.64 14.66
N SER A 883 -11.28 68.27 13.45
CA SER A 883 -11.99 67.25 12.66
C SER A 883 -12.02 65.89 13.37
N LYS A 884 -10.95 65.49 14.06
CA LYS A 884 -10.94 64.27 14.88
C LYS A 884 -11.86 64.38 16.10
N GLN A 885 -11.89 65.53 16.77
CA GLN A 885 -12.84 65.81 17.86
C GLN A 885 -14.31 65.66 17.43
N GLN A 886 -14.64 66.03 16.19
CA GLN A 886 -15.98 65.81 15.65
C GLN A 886 -16.35 64.31 15.54
N TYR A 887 -15.40 63.45 15.18
CA TYR A 887 -15.62 62.00 15.19
C TYR A 887 -15.78 61.46 16.62
N ILE A 888 -15.00 61.97 17.57
CA ILE A 888 -15.13 61.62 19.01
C ILE A 888 -16.53 61.96 19.51
N MET A 889 -17.02 63.18 19.24
CA MET A 889 -18.36 63.62 19.60
C MET A 889 -19.44 62.75 18.94
N THR A 890 -19.27 62.38 17.66
CA THR A 890 -20.22 61.52 16.95
C THR A 890 -20.32 60.14 17.60
N ALA A 891 -19.19 59.51 17.90
CA ALA A 891 -19.14 58.21 18.57
C ALA A 891 -19.72 58.27 19.99
N ALA A 892 -19.45 59.33 20.75
CA ALA A 892 -20.04 59.53 22.08
C ALA A 892 -21.57 59.66 22.02
N ASN A 893 -22.10 60.38 21.02
CA ASN A 893 -23.55 60.50 20.80
C ASN A 893 -24.20 59.19 20.37
N ASN A 894 -23.57 58.44 19.45
CA ASN A 894 -24.03 57.11 19.05
C ASN A 894 -24.12 56.18 20.26
N LEU A 895 -23.08 56.18 21.09
CA LEU A 895 -23.03 55.38 22.31
C LEU A 895 -24.13 55.80 23.30
N ALA A 896 -24.40 57.11 23.45
CA ALA A 896 -25.48 57.60 24.30
C ALA A 896 -26.86 57.12 23.83
N VAL A 897 -27.10 57.10 22.52
CA VAL A 897 -28.34 56.58 21.92
C VAL A 897 -28.48 55.08 22.17
N LEU A 898 -27.42 54.30 21.91
CA LEU A 898 -27.43 52.85 22.13
C LEU A 898 -27.68 52.49 23.59
N LEU A 899 -26.99 53.16 24.52
CA LEU A 899 -27.23 52.97 25.96
C LEU A 899 -28.63 53.41 26.37
N GLY A 900 -29.14 54.51 25.82
CA GLY A 900 -30.51 54.97 26.06
C GLY A 900 -31.57 53.95 25.61
N ASP A 901 -31.38 53.30 24.48
CA ASP A 901 -32.27 52.25 23.99
C ASP A 901 -32.21 51.00 24.88
N ILE A 902 -31.02 50.58 25.32
CA ILE A 902 -30.85 49.48 26.28
C ILE A 902 -31.54 49.82 27.61
N LEU A 903 -31.37 51.04 28.11
CA LEU A 903 -32.04 51.55 29.31
C LEU A 903 -33.56 51.45 29.18
N GLU A 904 -34.11 51.90 28.05
CA GLU A 904 -35.54 51.90 27.79
C GLU A 904 -36.07 50.47 27.68
N GLN A 905 -35.31 49.57 27.06
CA GLN A 905 -35.66 48.14 26.96
C GLN A 905 -35.71 47.48 28.34
N ILE A 906 -34.68 47.64 29.16
CA ILE A 906 -34.63 47.06 30.52
C ILE A 906 -35.78 47.64 31.38
N GLN A 907 -36.08 48.94 31.27
CA GLN A 907 -37.21 49.55 31.98
C GLN A 907 -38.57 49.02 31.53
N LYS A 908 -38.75 48.76 30.23
CA LYS A 908 -39.97 48.14 29.69
C LYS A 908 -40.12 46.70 30.18
N GLU A 909 -39.04 45.92 30.26
CA GLU A 909 -39.05 44.57 30.80
C GLU A 909 -39.45 44.56 32.30
N LEU A 910 -38.84 45.41 33.12
CA LEU A 910 -39.20 45.59 34.54
C LEU A 910 -40.67 46.00 34.75
N SER A 911 -41.22 46.84 33.87
CA SER A 911 -42.63 47.25 33.95
C SER A 911 -43.62 46.12 33.63
N SER A 912 -43.16 45.07 32.94
CA SER A 912 -43.96 43.91 32.53
C SER A 912 -44.08 42.86 33.65
N ASP A 913 -43.10 42.80 34.55
CA ASP A 913 -42.99 41.81 35.64
C ASP A 913 -43.59 42.28 36.99
N MET A 914 -44.16 43.48 37.04
CA MET A 914 -44.92 43.93 38.22
C MET A 914 -46.28 43.19 38.31
N PRO A 915 -46.61 42.56 39.44
CA PRO A 915 -47.83 41.79 39.58
C PRO A 915 -49.05 42.71 39.66
N SER A 916 -49.64 43.04 38.51
CA SER A 916 -51.06 43.37 38.45
C SER A 916 -51.82 42.07 38.25
N SER A 917 -52.69 41.76 39.21
CA SER A 917 -53.52 40.58 39.23
C SER A 917 -54.61 40.69 38.16
N GLN A 918 -54.30 40.30 36.92
CA GLN A 918 -55.30 39.89 35.94
C GLN A 918 -54.67 39.19 34.74
N GLU A 919 -54.97 37.89 34.67
CA GLU A 919 -55.06 37.01 33.50
C GLU A 919 -54.07 37.18 32.33
N CYS A 920 -53.24 36.15 32.19
CA CYS A 920 -52.50 35.79 30.99
C CYS A 920 -53.34 35.91 29.71
N GLN A 921 -52.86 36.68 28.73
CA GLN A 921 -52.80 36.32 27.31
C GLN A 921 -52.14 37.43 26.47
N LYS A 922 -50.88 37.21 26.05
CA LYS A 922 -50.36 37.29 24.66
C LYS A 922 -48.81 37.36 24.67
N PRO A 923 -48.10 36.39 24.07
CA PRO A 923 -46.67 36.48 23.85
C PRO A 923 -46.32 37.09 22.48
N GLY A 924 -45.15 37.73 22.40
CA GLY A 924 -44.45 38.01 21.16
C GLY A 924 -43.88 39.42 21.04
N LYS A 925 -42.68 39.65 21.56
CA LYS A 925 -41.79 40.74 21.13
C LYS A 925 -40.53 40.13 20.52
N GLY A 926 -40.45 40.13 19.20
CA GLY A 926 -39.22 39.95 18.44
C GLY A 926 -38.78 41.28 17.83
N LYS A 927 -37.58 41.31 17.26
CA LYS A 927 -36.93 42.44 16.55
C LYS A 927 -37.92 43.26 15.69
N PRO A 928 -37.72 44.58 15.50
CA PRO A 928 -38.63 45.40 14.69
C PRO A 928 -38.82 44.79 13.30
N LYS A 929 -40.07 44.57 12.90
CA LYS A 929 -40.35 43.93 11.61
C LYS A 929 -39.98 44.90 10.47
N PRO A 930 -39.65 44.42 9.26
CA PRO A 930 -39.40 45.27 8.10
C PRO A 930 -40.54 46.27 7.81
N GLY A 931 -41.79 45.91 8.15
CA GLY A 931 -42.94 46.80 8.07
C GLY A 931 -42.91 47.98 9.06
N ASP A 932 -42.29 47.82 10.23
CA ASP A 932 -42.08 48.90 11.21
C ASP A 932 -40.96 49.85 10.73
N LEU A 933 -39.89 49.30 10.15
CA LEU A 933 -38.80 50.08 9.54
C LEU A 933 -39.28 50.90 8.34
N LYS A 934 -40.15 50.33 7.50
CA LYS A 934 -40.80 51.04 6.40
C LYS A 934 -41.67 52.19 6.89
N ARG A 935 -42.45 51.98 7.96
CA ARG A 935 -43.26 53.06 8.55
C ARG A 935 -42.38 54.18 9.08
N MET A 936 -41.28 53.85 9.74
CA MET A 936 -40.28 54.84 10.20
C MET A 936 -39.63 55.59 9.02
N GLN A 937 -39.32 54.91 7.92
CA GLN A 937 -38.83 55.52 6.68
C GLN A 937 -39.84 56.46 6.02
N GLN A 938 -41.13 56.10 6.03
CA GLN A 938 -42.21 56.96 5.53
C GLN A 938 -42.42 58.19 6.40
N GLU A 939 -42.40 58.03 7.73
CA GLU A 939 -42.45 59.16 8.68
C GLU A 939 -41.27 60.11 8.48
N LEU A 940 -40.07 59.57 8.27
CA LEU A 940 -38.87 60.36 8.01
C LEU A 940 -38.93 61.10 6.67
N LYS A 941 -39.47 60.47 5.63
CA LYS A 941 -39.72 61.10 4.32
C LYS A 941 -40.74 62.22 4.41
N ASP A 942 -41.81 62.04 5.18
CA ASP A 942 -42.83 63.06 5.42
C ASP A 942 -42.25 64.24 6.22
N GLU A 943 -41.33 63.98 7.17
CA GLU A 943 -40.56 65.01 7.87
C GLU A 943 -39.61 65.78 6.91
N MET A 944 -38.91 65.08 6.00
CA MET A 944 -38.07 65.71 4.96
C MET A 944 -38.88 66.55 3.96
N GLU A 945 -40.06 66.08 3.53
CA GLU A 945 -40.93 66.82 2.61
C GLU A 945 -41.54 68.06 3.27
N LYS A 946 -41.86 68.01 4.57
CA LYS A 946 -42.31 69.17 5.36
C LYS A 946 -41.22 70.22 5.51
N MET A 947 -39.97 69.83 5.77
CA MET A 947 -38.85 70.78 5.84
C MET A 947 -38.58 71.46 4.49
N LYS A 948 -38.65 70.72 3.38
CA LYS A 948 -38.38 71.27 2.04
C LYS A 948 -39.48 72.22 1.54
N ASN A 949 -40.74 71.95 1.89
CA ASN A 949 -41.89 72.77 1.47
C ASN A 949 -42.21 73.94 2.42
N GLY A 950 -41.43 74.12 3.49
CA GLY A 950 -41.59 75.20 4.47
C GLY A 950 -41.05 76.54 3.99
N GLU A 951 -41.78 77.24 3.12
CA GLU A 951 -41.63 78.69 2.92
C GLU A 951 -42.57 79.48 3.85
N LYS A 952 -41.98 80.47 4.54
CA LYS A 952 -42.59 81.58 5.32
C LYS A 952 -43.12 81.27 6.73
N ASN A 953 -42.19 81.15 7.67
CA ASN A 953 -42.05 82.03 8.84
C ASN A 953 -40.89 81.51 9.69
N SER A 954 -39.84 82.31 9.87
CA SER A 954 -38.60 81.90 10.55
C SER A 954 -38.83 81.29 11.93
N PRO A 955 -38.51 80.00 12.15
CA PRO A 955 -38.23 79.46 13.47
C PRO A 955 -36.74 79.70 13.79
N SER A 956 -36.40 79.77 15.09
CA SER A 956 -35.03 79.96 15.58
C SER A 956 -34.10 78.80 15.16
N GLN A 957 -32.80 79.12 15.00
CA GLN A 957 -31.74 78.19 14.60
C GLN A 957 -31.64 76.93 15.50
N GLU A 958 -32.05 77.03 16.78
CA GLU A 958 -32.08 75.90 17.73
C GLU A 958 -33.19 74.87 17.45
N SER A 959 -34.34 75.29 16.91
CA SER A 959 -35.45 74.36 16.63
C SER A 959 -35.15 73.50 15.41
N ILE A 960 -34.49 74.08 14.40
CA ILE A 960 -34.09 73.39 13.17
C ILE A 960 -32.94 72.40 13.47
N SER A 961 -31.99 72.77 14.34
CA SER A 961 -30.91 71.83 14.72
C SER A 961 -31.44 70.64 15.50
N LYS A 962 -32.44 70.83 16.38
CA LYS A 962 -33.06 69.72 17.12
C LYS A 962 -33.80 68.75 16.21
N GLU A 963 -34.62 69.26 15.29
CA GLU A 963 -35.34 68.42 14.32
C GLU A 963 -34.37 67.69 13.37
N LEU A 964 -33.28 68.32 12.94
CA LEU A 964 -32.26 67.67 12.11
C LEU A 964 -31.50 66.56 12.86
N VAL A 965 -31.20 66.77 14.15
CA VAL A 965 -30.57 65.75 15.00
C VAL A 965 -31.51 64.58 15.23
N GLU A 966 -32.80 64.84 15.48
CA GLU A 966 -33.82 63.78 15.59
C GLU A 966 -33.97 62.99 14.28
N MET A 967 -33.89 63.64 13.12
CA MET A 967 -33.92 62.98 11.81
C MET A 967 -32.67 62.13 11.56
N LEU A 968 -31.48 62.63 11.92
CA LEU A 968 -30.23 61.86 11.82
C LEU A 968 -30.26 60.63 12.73
N ALA A 969 -30.72 60.78 13.97
CA ALA A 969 -30.88 59.67 14.90
C ALA A 969 -31.87 58.62 14.36
N LYS A 970 -32.99 59.04 13.76
CA LYS A 970 -33.93 58.12 13.11
C LYS A 970 -33.34 57.42 11.89
N GLN A 971 -32.61 58.15 11.03
CA GLN A 971 -31.98 57.59 9.84
C GLN A 971 -30.89 56.58 10.22
N GLU A 972 -30.05 56.91 11.19
CA GLU A 972 -29.01 56.03 11.72
C GLU A 972 -29.62 54.78 12.37
N LYS A 973 -30.73 54.93 13.11
CA LYS A 973 -31.48 53.79 13.67
C LYS A 973 -31.96 52.83 12.58
N ILE A 974 -32.48 53.36 11.48
CA ILE A 974 -32.93 52.54 10.36
C ILE A 974 -31.72 51.87 9.70
N ARG A 975 -30.61 52.60 9.52
CA ARG A 975 -29.37 52.07 8.94
C ARG A 975 -28.78 50.93 9.77
N MET A 976 -28.66 51.11 11.08
CA MET A 976 -28.17 50.09 12.01
C MET A 976 -29.04 48.83 12.01
N ALA A 977 -30.38 49.00 12.06
CA ALA A 977 -31.30 47.86 11.98
C ALA A 977 -31.19 47.09 10.66
N LEU A 978 -30.88 47.79 9.56
CA LEU A 978 -30.65 47.15 8.26
C LEU A 978 -29.29 46.49 8.14
N GLN A 979 -28.24 47.04 8.75
CA GLN A 979 -26.93 46.40 8.87
C GLN A 979 -26.99 45.13 9.72
N GLU A 980 -27.85 45.10 10.74
CA GLU A 980 -28.11 43.87 11.51
C GLU A 980 -28.77 42.80 10.63
N ILE A 981 -29.77 43.19 9.82
CA ILE A 981 -30.43 42.30 8.85
C ILE A 981 -29.46 41.86 7.73
N GLU A 982 -28.48 42.70 7.36
CA GLU A 982 -27.43 42.36 6.38
C GLU A 982 -26.63 41.13 6.79
N GLY A 983 -26.30 41.03 8.09
CA GLY A 983 -25.56 39.91 8.65
C GLY A 983 -26.33 38.58 8.61
N ASP A 984 -27.66 38.64 8.56
CA ASP A 984 -28.57 37.49 8.63
C ASP A 984 -29.01 36.95 7.24
N LEU A 985 -28.62 37.61 6.14
CA LEU A 985 -29.07 37.29 4.78
C LEU A 985 -28.06 36.47 3.95
N ASP A 986 -28.42 35.25 3.57
CA ASP A 986 -27.58 34.38 2.72
C ASP A 986 -27.71 34.64 1.20
N ASN A 987 -28.78 35.31 0.76
CA ASN A 987 -29.07 35.50 -0.67
C ASN A 987 -28.32 36.70 -1.27
N LYS A 988 -27.42 36.43 -2.22
CA LYS A 988 -26.55 37.44 -2.87
C LYS A 988 -27.30 38.59 -3.55
N ASN A 989 -28.52 38.37 -4.05
CA ASN A 989 -29.29 39.42 -4.73
C ASN A 989 -29.99 40.37 -3.74
N GLU A 990 -30.51 39.83 -2.64
CA GLU A 990 -31.13 40.60 -1.55
C GLU A 990 -30.07 41.41 -0.79
N LEU A 991 -28.92 40.79 -0.55
CA LEU A 991 -27.78 41.43 0.09
C LEU A 991 -27.21 42.60 -0.74
N LYS A 992 -27.26 42.50 -2.07
CA LYS A 992 -26.88 43.62 -2.95
C LYS A 992 -27.90 44.77 -2.88
N SER A 993 -29.20 44.47 -2.90
CA SER A 993 -30.25 45.49 -2.80
C SER A 993 -30.19 46.22 -1.44
N LEU A 994 -29.96 45.48 -0.36
CA LEU A 994 -29.79 46.03 0.99
C LEU A 994 -28.53 46.92 1.10
N LYS A 995 -27.38 46.48 0.58
CA LYS A 995 -26.14 47.29 0.57
C LYS A 995 -26.32 48.62 -0.15
N GLU A 996 -26.99 48.60 -1.30
CA GLU A 996 -27.27 49.83 -2.04
C GLU A 996 -28.28 50.73 -1.30
N ALA A 997 -29.17 50.18 -0.48
CA ALA A 997 -30.07 50.97 0.38
C ALA A 997 -29.28 51.63 1.53
N ILE A 998 -28.38 50.90 2.19
CA ILE A 998 -27.49 51.41 3.25
C ILE A 998 -26.58 52.53 2.70
N GLU A 999 -25.97 52.34 1.53
CA GLU A 999 -25.12 53.36 0.90
C GLU A 999 -25.91 54.65 0.56
N ASN A 1000 -27.16 54.50 0.11
CA ASN A 1000 -28.03 55.63 -0.14
C ASN A 1000 -28.47 56.32 1.17
N MET A 1001 -28.59 55.59 2.29
CA MET A 1001 -28.88 56.16 3.61
C MET A 1001 -27.72 57.03 4.10
N GLU A 1002 -26.47 56.57 3.96
CA GLU A 1002 -25.27 57.33 4.34
C GLU A 1002 -25.15 58.63 3.54
N LYS A 1003 -25.47 58.59 2.24
CA LYS A 1003 -25.51 59.81 1.41
C LYS A 1003 -26.63 60.76 1.82
N ASN A 1004 -27.77 60.23 2.29
CA ASN A 1004 -28.84 61.07 2.85
C ASN A 1004 -28.45 61.67 4.20
N GLU A 1005 -27.72 60.95 5.06
CA GLU A 1005 -27.15 61.48 6.31
C GLU A 1005 -26.19 62.63 6.03
N GLN A 1006 -25.29 62.49 5.06
CA GLN A 1006 -24.40 63.58 4.63
C GLN A 1006 -25.18 64.81 4.15
N ASP A 1007 -26.27 64.63 3.40
CA ASP A 1007 -27.12 65.74 2.96
C ASP A 1007 -27.86 66.42 4.13
N ILE A 1008 -28.33 65.65 5.12
CA ILE A 1008 -29.01 66.16 6.32
C ILE A 1008 -28.02 66.91 7.23
N VAL A 1009 -26.82 66.36 7.48
CA VAL A 1009 -25.73 67.01 8.23
C VAL A 1009 -25.33 68.35 7.60
N ASN A 1010 -25.22 68.38 6.27
CA ASN A 1010 -24.90 69.59 5.51
C ASN A 1010 -26.11 70.53 5.30
N ARG A 1011 -27.27 70.22 5.89
CA ARG A 1011 -28.53 70.99 5.81
C ARG A 1011 -29.08 71.18 4.39
N ASN A 1012 -28.74 70.27 3.47
CA ASN A 1012 -29.07 70.35 2.05
C ASN A 1012 -30.06 69.23 1.64
N ILE A 1013 -31.31 69.31 2.10
CA ILE A 1013 -32.37 68.39 1.66
C ILE A 1013 -32.83 68.77 0.25
N THR A 1014 -32.26 68.12 -0.76
CA THR A 1014 -32.56 68.41 -2.18
C THR A 1014 -33.67 67.50 -2.75
N ILE A 1015 -34.06 67.75 -4.00
CA ILE A 1015 -34.97 66.84 -4.73
C ILE A 1015 -34.33 65.46 -4.88
N GLU A 1016 -33.01 65.40 -5.06
CA GLU A 1016 -32.24 64.15 -5.18
C GLU A 1016 -32.22 63.37 -3.86
N THR A 1017 -32.08 64.06 -2.72
CA THR A 1017 -32.16 63.44 -1.38
C THR A 1017 -33.52 62.76 -1.15
N LEU A 1018 -34.61 63.43 -1.53
CA LEU A 1018 -35.98 62.85 -1.47
C LEU A 1018 -36.20 61.71 -2.46
N GLN A 1019 -35.57 61.75 -3.65
CA GLN A 1019 -35.62 60.64 -4.61
C GLN A 1019 -34.85 59.43 -4.07
N ARG A 1020 -33.65 59.62 -3.51
CA ARG A 1020 -32.92 58.57 -2.80
C ARG A 1020 -33.73 57.97 -1.65
N GLN A 1021 -34.42 58.80 -0.88
CA GLN A 1021 -35.31 58.31 0.18
C GLN A 1021 -36.46 57.43 -0.36
N ARG A 1022 -37.01 57.77 -1.53
CA ARG A 1022 -38.01 56.92 -2.22
C ARG A 1022 -37.42 55.63 -2.76
N GLU A 1023 -36.19 55.65 -3.26
CA GLU A 1023 -35.49 54.45 -3.71
C GLU A 1023 -35.19 53.50 -2.55
N ILE A 1024 -34.75 54.04 -1.41
CA ILE A 1024 -34.59 53.31 -0.15
C ILE A 1024 -35.90 52.64 0.26
N GLU A 1025 -37.01 53.39 0.26
CA GLU A 1025 -38.35 52.86 0.59
C GLU A 1025 -38.76 51.71 -0.34
N ASN A 1026 -38.47 51.83 -1.64
CA ASN A 1026 -38.76 50.79 -2.64
C ASN A 1026 -37.91 49.53 -2.43
N LYS A 1027 -36.61 49.67 -2.12
CA LYS A 1027 -35.73 48.53 -1.83
C LYS A 1027 -36.14 47.81 -0.55
N LEU A 1028 -36.61 48.55 0.46
CA LEU A 1028 -37.16 47.97 1.68
C LEU A 1028 -38.49 47.25 1.45
N LEU A 1029 -39.29 47.72 0.50
CA LEU A 1029 -40.51 47.05 0.03
C LEU A 1029 -40.21 45.71 -0.66
N GLU A 1030 -39.17 45.67 -1.50
CA GLU A 1030 -38.69 44.43 -2.12
C GLU A 1030 -38.15 43.44 -1.07
N LEU A 1031 -37.41 43.95 -0.08
CA LEU A 1031 -36.87 43.18 1.04
C LEU A 1031 -37.97 42.62 1.94
N GLU A 1032 -39.00 43.41 2.27
CA GLU A 1032 -40.19 42.94 3.01
C GLU A 1032 -40.92 41.84 2.24
N GLY A 1033 -41.02 41.97 0.91
CA GLY A 1033 -41.59 40.95 0.03
C GLY A 1033 -40.81 39.64 0.08
N ALA A 1034 -39.49 39.70 -0.07
CA ALA A 1034 -38.60 38.54 -0.01
C ALA A 1034 -38.64 37.82 1.35
N LEU A 1035 -38.57 38.58 2.46
CA LEU A 1035 -38.67 38.04 3.82
C LEU A 1035 -40.07 37.45 4.11
N ARG A 1036 -41.14 38.03 3.55
CA ARG A 1036 -42.50 37.47 3.64
C ARG A 1036 -42.68 36.19 2.83
N GLU A 1037 -41.99 36.03 1.71
CA GLU A 1037 -42.00 34.80 0.92
C GLU A 1037 -41.20 33.69 1.63
N GLN A 1038 -40.12 34.02 2.34
CA GLN A 1038 -39.45 33.11 3.29
C GLN A 1038 -40.37 32.69 4.45
N GLY A 1039 -41.07 33.66 5.08
CA GLY A 1039 -41.95 33.41 6.24
C GLY A 1039 -43.30 32.75 5.95
N LYS A 1040 -43.59 32.34 4.70
CA LYS A 1040 -44.86 31.68 4.30
C LYS A 1040 -44.75 30.16 4.15
N LYS A 1041 -43.61 29.54 4.46
CA LYS A 1041 -43.61 28.11 4.80
C LYS A 1041 -44.25 27.96 6.17
N GLU A 1042 -45.33 27.18 6.26
CA GLU A 1042 -45.85 26.75 7.55
C GLU A 1042 -44.81 25.86 8.24
N GLU A 1043 -43.90 26.48 8.99
CA GLU A 1043 -43.10 25.78 9.98
C GLU A 1043 -44.04 25.37 11.11
N ARG A 1044 -44.59 24.16 10.95
CA ARG A 1044 -44.69 23.27 12.09
C ARG A 1044 -43.25 23.15 12.59
N GLU A 1045 -42.90 23.73 13.73
CA GLU A 1045 -41.68 23.38 14.47
C GLU A 1045 -41.77 21.89 14.84
N GLY A 1046 -41.60 21.01 13.86
CA GLY A 1046 -40.86 19.80 14.09
C GLY A 1046 -39.45 20.24 14.36
N PHE A 1047 -38.78 19.58 15.30
CA PHE A 1047 -37.33 19.55 15.31
C PHE A 1047 -36.88 19.17 13.89
N GLU A 1048 -36.57 20.17 13.06
CA GLU A 1048 -35.79 19.92 11.85
C GLU A 1048 -34.48 19.37 12.39
N SER A 1049 -34.19 18.13 12.04
CA SER A 1049 -32.83 17.64 12.11
C SER A 1049 -32.07 18.55 11.14
N GLU A 1050 -31.45 19.62 11.65
CA GLU A 1050 -30.28 20.18 10.99
C GLU A 1050 -29.44 18.97 10.60
N ASP A 1051 -29.11 18.90 9.31
CA ASP A 1051 -28.32 17.81 8.75
C ASP A 1051 -27.16 17.54 9.71
N TYR A 1052 -27.26 16.44 10.45
CA TYR A 1052 -26.09 15.81 11.03
C TYR A 1052 -25.17 15.70 9.83
N LEU A 1053 -24.11 16.50 9.79
CA LEU A 1053 -22.99 16.28 8.88
C LEU A 1053 -22.74 14.79 8.95
N ASN A 1054 -23.13 14.11 7.86
CA ASN A 1054 -23.51 12.70 7.88
C ASN A 1054 -22.42 11.90 8.61
N ILE A 1055 -22.64 11.60 9.90
CA ILE A 1055 -21.83 10.64 10.64
C ILE A 1055 -21.98 9.29 9.93
N GLU A 1056 -23.15 9.07 9.31
CA GLU A 1056 -23.38 7.99 8.38
C GLU A 1056 -22.47 8.06 7.14
N ASP A 1057 -22.08 9.23 6.63
CA ASP A 1057 -21.17 9.40 5.47
C ASP A 1057 -19.71 9.21 5.86
N GLU A 1058 -19.25 9.58 7.06
CA GLU A 1058 -17.90 9.21 7.53
C GLU A 1058 -17.79 7.70 7.79
N ILE A 1059 -18.81 7.11 8.45
CA ILE A 1059 -18.90 5.66 8.65
C ILE A 1059 -19.02 4.94 7.30
N LYS A 1060 -19.80 5.49 6.36
CA LYS A 1060 -19.96 4.97 5.00
C LYS A 1060 -18.73 5.19 4.14
N LEU A 1061 -17.98 6.29 4.31
CA LEU A 1061 -16.67 6.53 3.69
C LEU A 1061 -15.66 5.53 4.21
N LYS A 1062 -15.55 5.32 5.53
CA LYS A 1062 -14.69 4.26 6.11
C LYS A 1062 -15.13 2.88 5.60
N TYR A 1063 -16.43 2.60 5.57
CA TYR A 1063 -16.98 1.37 5.02
C TYR A 1063 -16.67 1.19 3.52
N GLU A 1064 -16.81 2.25 2.71
CA GLU A 1064 -16.52 2.25 1.28
C GLU A 1064 -15.02 2.14 1.00
N LEU A 1065 -14.17 2.80 1.79
CA LEU A 1065 -12.71 2.71 1.73
C LEU A 1065 -12.25 1.26 2.01
N ILE A 1066 -12.73 0.65 3.11
CA ILE A 1066 -12.41 -0.74 3.47
C ILE A 1066 -12.94 -1.71 2.41
N LYS A 1067 -14.15 -1.47 1.86
CA LYS A 1067 -14.73 -2.27 0.77
C LYS A 1067 -13.99 -2.10 -0.55
N SER A 1068 -13.41 -0.93 -0.80
CA SER A 1068 -12.58 -0.66 -1.99
C SER A 1068 -11.25 -1.41 -1.90
N ASN A 1069 -10.61 -1.44 -0.73
CA ASN A 1069 -9.41 -2.23 -0.45
C ASN A 1069 -9.66 -3.73 -0.67
N GLN A 1070 -10.84 -4.24 -0.28
CA GLN A 1070 -11.24 -5.62 -0.61
C GLN A 1070 -11.41 -5.89 -2.10
N LYS A 1071 -11.98 -4.92 -2.85
CA LYS A 1071 -12.14 -5.05 -4.31
C LYS A 1071 -10.79 -5.06 -5.02
N GLU A 1072 -9.80 -4.31 -4.54
CA GLU A 1072 -8.43 -4.40 -5.04
C GLU A 1072 -7.80 -5.76 -4.70
N LEU A 1073 -7.99 -6.27 -3.48
CA LEU A 1073 -7.47 -7.57 -3.03
C LEU A 1073 -8.01 -8.76 -3.85
N LEU A 1074 -9.29 -8.70 -4.22
CA LEU A 1074 -9.93 -9.68 -5.13
C LEU A 1074 -9.44 -9.56 -6.59
N LYS A 1075 -9.00 -8.37 -7.02
CA LYS A 1075 -8.48 -8.13 -8.38
C LYS A 1075 -7.00 -8.46 -8.53
N THR A 1076 -6.22 -8.41 -7.44
CA THR A 1076 -4.76 -8.62 -7.46
C THR A 1076 -4.33 -10.06 -7.18
N SER A 1077 -5.25 -10.93 -6.71
CA SER A 1077 -4.95 -12.36 -6.52
C SER A 1077 -4.95 -13.13 -7.84
N PRO A 1078 -3.79 -13.60 -8.36
CA PRO A 1078 -3.75 -14.32 -9.63
C PRO A 1078 -4.45 -15.68 -9.50
N PRO A 1079 -5.29 -16.09 -10.48
CA PRO A 1079 -6.13 -17.29 -10.40
C PRO A 1079 -5.38 -18.64 -10.42
N SER A 1080 -4.05 -18.64 -10.39
CA SER A 1080 -3.20 -19.83 -10.58
C SER A 1080 -2.36 -20.27 -9.36
N LEU A 1081 -2.55 -19.67 -8.17
CA LEU A 1081 -1.80 -20.05 -6.97
C LEU A 1081 -2.34 -21.35 -6.35
N THR A 1082 -1.45 -22.26 -5.93
CA THR A 1082 -1.81 -23.46 -5.15
C THR A 1082 -2.30 -23.07 -3.76
N ASN A 1083 -3.23 -23.84 -3.16
CA ASN A 1083 -3.85 -23.55 -1.85
C ASN A 1083 -2.87 -23.06 -0.76
N TYR A 1084 -1.68 -23.65 -0.64
CA TYR A 1084 -0.68 -23.26 0.35
C TYR A 1084 -0.20 -21.80 0.20
N PHE A 1085 0.03 -21.36 -1.04
CA PHE A 1085 0.49 -19.99 -1.31
C PHE A 1085 -0.66 -18.98 -1.23
N GLN A 1086 -1.90 -19.39 -1.54
CA GLN A 1086 -3.09 -18.56 -1.28
C GLN A 1086 -3.22 -18.26 0.22
N GLU A 1087 -3.07 -19.28 1.06
CA GLU A 1087 -3.16 -19.13 2.52
C GLU A 1087 -2.07 -18.23 3.11
N LYS A 1088 -0.85 -18.29 2.57
CA LYS A 1088 0.27 -17.39 2.93
C LYS A 1088 0.02 -15.94 2.50
N VAL A 1089 -0.53 -15.74 1.31
CA VAL A 1089 -0.84 -14.42 0.76
C VAL A 1089 -1.98 -13.79 1.54
N ASP A 1090 -3.05 -14.55 1.81
CA ASP A 1090 -4.19 -14.09 2.61
C ASP A 1090 -3.74 -13.70 4.04
N ASN A 1091 -2.89 -14.52 4.67
CA ASN A 1091 -2.35 -14.20 6.01
C ASN A 1091 -1.42 -12.98 6.01
N TYR A 1092 -0.68 -12.73 4.92
CA TYR A 1092 0.20 -11.56 4.81
C TYR A 1092 -0.60 -10.26 4.67
N PHE A 1093 -1.63 -10.26 3.82
CA PHE A 1093 -2.47 -9.07 3.62
C PHE A 1093 -3.40 -8.80 4.80
N ASN A 1094 -3.87 -9.83 5.50
CA ASN A 1094 -4.62 -9.64 6.75
C ASN A 1094 -3.77 -8.99 7.87
N LYS A 1095 -2.45 -9.19 7.86
CA LYS A 1095 -1.54 -8.46 8.77
C LYS A 1095 -1.40 -7.00 8.39
N LEU A 1096 -1.27 -6.68 7.11
CA LEU A 1096 -1.20 -5.30 6.60
C LEU A 1096 -2.48 -4.50 6.92
N ILE A 1097 -3.66 -5.09 6.70
CA ILE A 1097 -4.94 -4.44 7.04
C ILE A 1097 -5.06 -4.17 8.55
N LYS A 1098 -4.39 -4.97 9.37
CA LYS A 1098 -4.37 -4.80 10.83
C LYS A 1098 -3.31 -3.80 11.32
N GLU A 1099 -2.37 -3.41 10.47
CA GLU A 1099 -1.30 -2.44 10.76
C GLU A 1099 -1.61 -1.04 10.21
N ASP A 1100 -2.44 -0.94 9.16
CA ASP A 1100 -2.87 0.33 8.53
C ASP A 1100 -4.25 0.85 9.01
N LEU A 1101 -4.93 0.13 9.90
CA LEU A 1101 -6.17 0.52 10.59
C LEU A 1101 -5.89 0.74 12.08
#